data_AF-A0A9D9E3J0-F1
#
_entry.id   AF-A0A9D9E3J0-F1
#
_cell.length_a   1.000
_cell.length_b   1.000
_cell.length_c   1.000
_cell.angle_alpha   90.00
_cell.angle_beta   90.00
_cell.angle_gamma   90.00
#
_symmetry.space_group_name_H-M   'P 1'
#
loop_
_entity.id
_entity.type
_entity.pdbx_description
1 polymer ?
#
loop_
_entity_poly.entity_id
_entity_poly.type
_entity_poly.pdbx_seq_one_letter_code
_entity_poly.pdbx_strand_id
1 'polypeptide(L)'
;FPGLSAYSTMIMLPDGTIGMYAEDQQNNVTTSYFMRFSLSWLTDGQDVYTAPGGQERVEAPVFSPEDGTVFVSQESAVITITTATDGASIYYTTDGTEPSADNGTLYTEGGITITEDCTIKAIAVADGMTDSRIISATYEFREPAYCTLEGNANRTDRYLSTITMNGGEEPFSITNIEKSGSRPAYHDLTANVLKAAPGSEIQPKITWNGEWMHGFMYIDYNGDKSFSYEINDDGTPAEGSEIVSYTYFREPDDNQPGFNSKGETTTADSRLTNVPSFVIPDDLPGGTYRVRFKVDWNNLDPCGDNDILSNGGCIVDFTLQIPAPDYVVTVASNEEDMGIVYIGTEGTTSATSTYEGTGTLELTAVPAQGYEFVGWYLGNAQVSTEAVYTTTAITENRDYIAQFAFISVTPRSIEIVSNDAEKGTINVIEPTESAATGITQTTITTGERVVLEAVSNGEDNYFKNWVDADGNELSTETRYTYTGTDAATIKAVFASSYVITVTNTTPSYGTVTLTYTENGQLVQTGDRVDEGTSLTIKATPRSYKELSSLTINGEEHVADYSDGYTFVVEGTTNISVTFADAKYILTYNCTGGGYIEVWSEYDDYNNPAGVKYGSGDEISNSFLYIFVYPEGGESVQSITINGEPANLGDLETYGNIEVSVEGDIDIVAEFTGTTTGVEDASADAGIKIYSVKGAVAIDSEEVVSADIYTANGTLVRSVSAISGNNQIALPSGFYMVKVGTSTQKVVVP
;
A
#
# COMPACT_ATOMS: atom_id res chain seq x y z
N PHE A 1 -8.61 97.47 -57.11
CA PHE A 1 -7.30 97.24 -57.74
C PHE A 1 -7.48 96.32 -58.93
N PRO A 2 -6.92 96.66 -60.10
CA PRO A 2 -6.79 95.74 -61.22
C PRO A 2 -5.66 94.74 -60.93
N GLY A 3 -5.89 93.44 -61.12
CA GLY A 3 -4.81 92.49 -61.41
C GLY A 3 -4.28 91.55 -60.31
N LEU A 4 -5.09 91.05 -59.38
CA LEU A 4 -4.68 89.93 -58.51
C LEU A 4 -5.64 88.75 -58.72
N SER A 5 -5.18 87.70 -59.40
CA SER A 5 -5.86 86.39 -59.33
C SER A 5 -5.44 85.72 -58.03
N ALA A 6 -6.37 85.56 -57.10
CA ALA A 6 -6.16 84.67 -55.96
C ALA A 6 -6.58 83.26 -56.38
N TYR A 7 -5.65 82.31 -56.39
CA TYR A 7 -6.01 80.90 -56.40
C TYR A 7 -6.35 80.51 -54.98
N SER A 8 -7.59 80.11 -54.75
CA SER A 8 -7.99 79.44 -53.51
C SER A 8 -8.37 78.01 -53.83
N THR A 9 -7.65 77.06 -53.23
CA THR A 9 -8.04 75.65 -53.21
C THR A 9 -8.56 75.33 -51.82
N MET A 10 -9.79 74.83 -51.78
CA MET A 10 -10.45 74.38 -50.57
C MET A 10 -10.46 72.86 -50.57
N ILE A 11 -10.08 72.25 -49.44
CA ILE A 11 -10.02 70.81 -49.26
C ILE A 11 -10.65 70.43 -47.91
N MET A 12 -11.41 69.34 -47.91
CA MET A 12 -11.85 68.71 -46.66
C MET A 12 -10.69 67.89 -46.11
N LEU A 13 -10.30 68.16 -44.86
CA LEU A 13 -9.23 67.41 -44.18
C LEU A 13 -9.78 66.11 -43.59
N PRO A 14 -8.93 65.09 -43.32
CA PRO A 14 -9.36 63.79 -42.78
C PRO A 14 -10.14 63.87 -41.46
N ASP A 15 -9.96 64.96 -40.69
CA ASP A 15 -10.66 65.22 -39.44
C ASP A 15 -11.97 66.01 -39.60
N GLY A 16 -12.47 66.17 -40.84
CA GLY A 16 -13.73 66.82 -41.15
C GLY A 16 -13.70 68.36 -41.15
N THR A 17 -12.55 68.98 -40.87
CA THR A 17 -12.40 70.44 -40.96
C THR A 17 -12.08 70.91 -42.39
N ILE A 18 -12.36 72.18 -42.71
CA ILE A 18 -12.03 72.76 -44.01
C ILE A 18 -10.65 73.40 -43.95
N GLY A 19 -9.75 72.91 -44.81
CA GLY A 19 -8.48 73.55 -45.12
C GLY A 19 -8.61 74.44 -46.36
N MET A 20 -8.12 75.68 -46.28
CA MET A 20 -8.05 76.57 -47.43
C MET A 20 -6.65 77.14 -47.58
N TYR A 21 -6.07 76.97 -48.77
CA TYR A 21 -4.88 77.70 -49.17
C TYR A 21 -5.32 79.00 -49.85
N ALA A 22 -4.79 80.13 -49.38
CA ALA A 22 -5.02 81.45 -49.97
C ALA A 22 -3.69 82.12 -50.27
N GLU A 23 -3.51 82.60 -51.50
CA GLU A 23 -2.32 83.34 -51.90
C GLU A 23 -2.59 84.85 -51.90
N ASP A 24 -1.73 85.60 -51.22
CA ASP A 24 -1.65 87.07 -51.38
C ASP A 24 -0.37 87.43 -52.13
N GLN A 25 -0.52 88.32 -53.11
CA GLN A 25 0.60 88.84 -53.89
C GLN A 25 0.72 90.34 -53.67
N GLN A 26 1.68 90.73 -52.81
CA GLN A 26 2.09 92.12 -52.62
C GLN A 26 3.53 92.30 -53.09
N ASN A 27 3.76 93.31 -53.94
CA ASN A 27 5.09 93.73 -54.41
C ASN A 27 5.94 92.60 -55.03
N ASN A 28 5.36 91.75 -55.89
CA ASN A 28 6.02 90.62 -56.57
C ASN A 28 6.54 89.50 -55.64
N VAL A 29 6.05 89.41 -54.40
CA VAL A 29 6.26 88.25 -53.52
C VAL A 29 4.92 87.56 -53.31
N THR A 30 4.81 86.28 -53.67
CA THR A 30 3.63 85.45 -53.40
C THR A 30 3.78 84.81 -52.03
N THR A 31 2.84 85.06 -51.13
CA THR A 31 2.78 84.42 -49.81
C THR A 31 1.52 83.56 -49.73
N SER A 32 1.69 82.26 -49.51
CA SER A 32 0.57 81.32 -49.37
C SER A 32 0.26 81.09 -47.89
N TYR A 33 -0.99 81.31 -47.51
CA TYR A 33 -1.51 81.08 -46.17
C TYR A 33 -2.37 79.81 -46.18
N PHE A 34 -2.14 78.92 -45.21
CA PHE A 34 -3.08 77.85 -44.92
C PHE A 34 -3.96 78.26 -43.75
N MET A 35 -5.26 78.32 -43.99
CA MET A 35 -6.26 78.59 -42.98
C MET A 35 -7.07 77.32 -42.74
N ARG A 36 -7.27 77.00 -41.47
CA ARG A 36 -8.07 75.86 -41.04
C ARG A 36 -9.29 76.37 -40.29
N PHE A 37 -10.46 75.97 -40.74
CA PHE A 37 -11.73 76.36 -40.15
C PHE A 37 -12.42 75.13 -39.56
N SER A 38 -12.80 75.22 -38.28
CA SER A 38 -13.79 74.30 -37.71
C SER A 38 -15.19 74.76 -38.13
N LEU A 39 -16.05 73.82 -38.52
CA LEU A 39 -17.47 74.06 -38.76
C LEU A 39 -18.31 73.94 -37.49
N SER A 40 -17.70 73.64 -36.34
CA SER A 40 -18.40 73.40 -35.07
C SER A 40 -19.22 74.60 -34.56
N TRP A 41 -19.00 75.82 -35.06
CA TRP A 41 -19.78 77.01 -34.72
C TRP A 41 -20.91 77.32 -35.71
N LEU A 42 -20.91 76.65 -36.87
CA LEU A 42 -21.91 76.82 -37.93
C LEU A 42 -23.05 75.80 -37.81
N THR A 43 -22.82 74.68 -37.12
CA THR A 43 -23.78 73.56 -37.04
C THR A 43 -24.32 73.40 -35.63
N ASP A 44 -25.59 73.71 -35.41
CA ASP A 44 -26.42 73.25 -34.27
C ASP A 44 -26.88 71.79 -34.44
N GLY A 45 -26.23 71.03 -35.34
CA GLY A 45 -26.59 69.66 -35.69
C GLY A 45 -27.63 69.55 -36.82
N GLN A 46 -28.12 70.65 -37.40
CA GLN A 46 -29.18 70.62 -38.44
C GLN A 46 -28.69 70.64 -39.89
N ASP A 47 -27.39 70.84 -40.16
CA ASP A 47 -26.91 70.94 -41.55
C ASP A 47 -26.66 69.55 -42.19
N VAL A 48 -27.47 69.23 -43.19
CA VAL A 48 -27.39 68.00 -43.99
C VAL A 48 -26.48 68.21 -45.20
N TYR A 49 -25.36 67.50 -45.27
CA TYR A 49 -24.55 67.39 -46.50
C TYR A 49 -25.23 66.42 -47.47
N THR A 50 -25.77 66.94 -48.58
CA THR A 50 -26.26 66.12 -49.70
C THR A 50 -25.13 65.92 -50.72
N ALA A 51 -24.63 64.70 -50.87
CA ALA A 51 -23.68 64.36 -51.93
C ALA A 51 -24.35 64.49 -53.31
N PRO A 52 -23.59 64.73 -54.41
CA PRO A 52 -24.17 64.81 -55.75
C PRO A 52 -24.67 63.41 -56.18
N GLY A 53 -25.94 63.14 -55.91
CA GLY A 53 -26.61 61.84 -56.05
C GLY A 53 -28.06 61.79 -55.54
N GLY A 54 -28.46 62.71 -54.64
CA GLY A 54 -29.87 63.04 -54.39
C GLY A 54 -30.68 62.09 -53.48
N GLN A 55 -30.05 61.15 -52.79
CA GLN A 55 -30.72 60.33 -51.77
C GLN A 55 -30.54 60.96 -50.38
N GLU A 56 -31.63 61.05 -49.62
CA GLU A 56 -31.63 61.45 -48.21
C GLU A 56 -30.82 60.44 -47.38
N ARG A 57 -30.19 60.89 -46.28
CA ARG A 57 -29.36 60.03 -45.43
C ARG A 57 -30.17 59.52 -44.23
N VAL A 58 -29.98 58.26 -43.87
CA VAL A 58 -30.56 57.66 -42.66
C VAL A 58 -29.97 58.30 -41.40
N GLU A 59 -30.83 58.64 -40.45
CA GLU A 59 -30.45 59.15 -39.14
C GLU A 59 -29.61 58.12 -38.36
N ALA A 60 -28.58 58.60 -37.68
CA ALA A 60 -27.69 57.73 -36.92
C ALA A 60 -28.45 56.96 -35.84
N PRO A 61 -28.08 55.68 -35.58
CA PRO A 61 -28.61 54.97 -34.43
C PRO A 61 -28.32 55.72 -33.11
N VAL A 62 -29.09 55.41 -32.07
CA VAL A 62 -28.92 55.93 -30.70
C VAL A 62 -28.98 54.75 -29.74
N PHE A 63 -27.96 54.63 -28.88
CA PHE A 63 -27.89 53.62 -27.83
C PHE A 63 -28.62 54.05 -26.56
N SER A 64 -29.26 53.10 -25.88
CA SER A 64 -29.78 53.26 -24.52
C SER A 64 -29.54 51.96 -23.74
N PRO A 65 -28.77 51.96 -22.64
CA PRO A 65 -28.05 53.11 -22.02
C PRO A 65 -27.02 53.81 -22.93
N GLU A 66 -26.67 55.06 -22.60
CA GLU A 66 -25.76 55.89 -23.42
C GLU A 66 -24.29 55.40 -23.38
N ASP A 67 -23.48 55.85 -24.35
CA ASP A 67 -22.05 55.55 -24.43
C ASP A 67 -21.31 55.95 -23.12
N GLY A 68 -20.44 55.08 -22.62
CA GLY A 68 -19.68 55.28 -21.38
C GLY A 68 -20.44 54.89 -20.12
N THR A 69 -21.61 54.25 -20.23
CA THR A 69 -22.33 53.73 -19.07
C THR A 69 -21.50 52.65 -18.36
N VAL A 70 -21.35 52.81 -17.05
CA VAL A 70 -20.71 51.82 -16.17
C VAL A 70 -21.79 51.10 -15.37
N PHE A 71 -21.88 49.78 -15.55
CA PHE A 71 -22.76 48.90 -14.81
C PHE A 71 -22.05 48.43 -13.54
N VAL A 72 -22.59 48.79 -12.37
CA VAL A 72 -22.05 48.36 -11.07
C VAL A 72 -22.97 47.30 -10.47
N SER A 73 -22.40 46.19 -10.03
CA SER A 73 -23.14 45.09 -9.39
C SER A 73 -24.25 44.47 -10.28
N GLN A 74 -24.04 44.45 -11.60
CA GLN A 74 -24.95 43.80 -12.55
C GLN A 74 -24.22 42.67 -13.27
N GLU A 75 -24.84 41.50 -13.40
CA GLU A 75 -24.28 40.37 -14.17
C GLU A 75 -24.54 40.51 -15.68
N SER A 76 -25.54 41.31 -16.06
CA SER A 76 -25.85 41.60 -17.46
C SER A 76 -26.61 42.91 -17.60
N ALA A 77 -26.50 43.50 -18.79
CA ALA A 77 -27.26 44.68 -19.19
C ALA A 77 -27.85 44.48 -20.58
N VAL A 78 -29.00 45.10 -20.84
CA VAL A 78 -29.67 45.07 -22.15
C VAL A 78 -29.51 46.42 -22.84
N ILE A 79 -28.84 46.43 -23.99
CA ILE A 79 -28.62 47.62 -24.80
C ILE A 79 -29.68 47.68 -25.90
N THR A 80 -30.40 48.79 -25.95
CA THR A 80 -31.37 49.07 -27.01
C THR A 80 -30.78 50.03 -28.02
N ILE A 81 -31.09 49.82 -29.30
CA ILE A 81 -30.67 50.71 -30.38
C ILE A 81 -31.90 51.19 -31.13
N THR A 82 -32.02 52.50 -31.33
CA THR A 82 -33.12 53.10 -32.09
C THR A 82 -32.57 54.01 -33.18
N THR A 83 -33.33 54.28 -34.23
CA THR A 83 -33.04 55.36 -35.19
C THR A 83 -34.31 56.16 -35.42
N ALA A 84 -34.17 57.46 -35.69
CA ALA A 84 -35.30 58.33 -36.00
C ALA A 84 -35.84 58.15 -37.43
N THR A 85 -35.13 57.41 -38.30
CA THR A 85 -35.60 57.09 -39.65
C THR A 85 -36.55 55.90 -39.63
N ASP A 86 -37.83 56.17 -39.91
CA ASP A 86 -38.88 55.13 -39.94
C ASP A 86 -38.60 54.07 -41.02
N GLY A 87 -38.78 52.79 -40.67
CA GLY A 87 -38.53 51.65 -41.56
C GLY A 87 -37.05 51.32 -41.83
N ALA A 88 -36.09 52.01 -41.21
CA ALA A 88 -34.67 51.67 -41.33
C ALA A 88 -34.30 50.42 -40.52
N SER A 89 -33.42 49.59 -41.09
CA SER A 89 -32.81 48.43 -40.43
C SER A 89 -31.49 48.82 -39.77
N ILE A 90 -31.29 48.45 -38.51
CA ILE A 90 -30.06 48.74 -37.77
C ILE A 90 -29.19 47.49 -37.77
N TYR A 91 -27.92 47.62 -38.13
CA TYR A 91 -26.91 46.57 -38.06
C TYR A 91 -25.83 46.93 -37.05
N TYR A 92 -25.36 45.97 -36.27
CA TYR A 92 -24.37 46.20 -35.22
C TYR A 92 -23.28 45.13 -35.16
N THR A 93 -22.17 45.46 -34.52
CA THR A 93 -21.05 44.57 -34.22
C THR A 93 -20.63 44.78 -32.76
N THR A 94 -20.20 43.72 -32.09
CA THR A 94 -19.70 43.75 -30.69
C THR A 94 -18.21 43.47 -30.60
N ASP A 95 -17.57 43.09 -31.71
CA ASP A 95 -16.14 42.78 -31.82
C ASP A 95 -15.29 44.00 -32.22
N GLY A 96 -15.90 45.19 -32.29
CA GLY A 96 -15.25 46.44 -32.68
C GLY A 96 -15.01 46.62 -34.18
N THR A 97 -15.39 45.68 -35.04
CA THR A 97 -15.33 45.87 -36.51
C THR A 97 -16.40 46.85 -36.99
N GLU A 98 -16.23 47.46 -38.17
CA GLU A 98 -17.25 48.37 -38.72
C GLU A 98 -18.49 47.58 -39.21
N PRO A 99 -19.70 47.88 -38.70
CA PRO A 99 -20.92 47.18 -39.12
C PRO A 99 -21.37 47.64 -40.51
N SER A 100 -21.99 46.73 -41.25
CA SER A 100 -22.69 47.00 -42.50
C SER A 100 -23.84 46.00 -42.66
N ALA A 101 -24.68 46.14 -43.68
CA ALA A 101 -25.70 45.13 -43.99
C ALA A 101 -25.11 43.75 -44.32
N ASP A 102 -23.85 43.68 -44.76
CA ASP A 102 -23.16 42.45 -45.14
C ASP A 102 -22.32 41.84 -44.00
N ASN A 103 -21.82 42.67 -43.07
CA ASN A 103 -20.87 42.26 -42.03
C ASN A 103 -21.40 42.47 -40.59
N GLY A 104 -22.52 43.17 -40.41
CA GLY A 104 -23.14 43.42 -39.11
C GLY A 104 -24.33 42.50 -38.83
N THR A 105 -24.64 42.32 -37.55
CA THR A 105 -25.82 41.61 -37.08
C THR A 105 -27.03 42.53 -37.15
N LEU A 106 -28.13 42.08 -37.76
CA LEU A 106 -29.39 42.83 -37.77
C LEU A 106 -29.96 42.93 -36.35
N TYR A 107 -30.19 44.14 -35.88
CA TYR A 107 -30.85 44.43 -34.61
C TYR A 107 -32.35 44.11 -34.72
N THR A 108 -32.85 43.24 -33.83
CA THR A 108 -34.27 42.88 -33.71
C THR A 108 -34.83 43.36 -32.37
N GLU A 109 -36.14 43.52 -32.26
CA GLU A 109 -36.79 43.84 -30.97
C GLU A 109 -36.38 42.81 -29.89
N GLY A 110 -35.86 43.31 -28.76
CA GLY A 110 -35.32 42.49 -27.67
C GLY A 110 -34.05 43.07 -27.01
N GLY A 111 -33.33 43.94 -27.71
CA GLY A 111 -32.07 44.51 -27.21
C GLY A 111 -30.88 43.56 -27.37
N ILE A 112 -29.68 44.06 -27.09
CA ILE A 112 -28.42 43.33 -27.11
C ILE A 112 -28.02 43.09 -25.65
N THR A 113 -28.04 41.83 -25.22
CA THR A 113 -27.55 41.48 -23.88
C THR A 113 -26.03 41.46 -23.89
N ILE A 114 -25.43 42.19 -22.95
CA ILE A 114 -24.00 42.20 -22.68
C ILE A 114 -23.76 41.72 -21.25
N THR A 115 -22.68 40.97 -21.03
CA THR A 115 -22.32 40.38 -19.73
C THR A 115 -20.91 40.75 -19.28
N GLU A 116 -20.19 41.51 -20.10
CA GLU A 116 -18.80 41.94 -19.87
C GLU A 116 -18.53 43.26 -20.60
N ASP A 117 -17.37 43.86 -20.29
CA ASP A 117 -16.88 45.07 -20.95
C ASP A 117 -16.89 44.89 -22.47
N CYS A 118 -17.56 45.78 -23.18
CA CYS A 118 -17.64 45.67 -24.64
C CYS A 118 -17.80 47.01 -25.33
N THR A 119 -17.50 47.01 -26.63
CA THR A 119 -17.76 48.13 -27.53
C THR A 119 -18.72 47.69 -28.61
N ILE A 120 -19.90 48.33 -28.67
CA ILE A 120 -20.90 48.08 -29.71
C ILE A 120 -20.82 49.19 -30.74
N LYS A 121 -20.69 48.82 -32.01
CA LYS A 121 -20.81 49.74 -33.14
C LYS A 121 -22.10 49.48 -33.89
N ALA A 122 -22.77 50.53 -34.36
CA ALA A 122 -24.04 50.40 -35.08
C ALA A 122 -24.15 51.34 -36.30
N ILE A 123 -24.85 50.88 -37.33
CA ILE A 123 -25.22 51.62 -38.54
C ILE A 123 -26.69 51.36 -38.87
N ALA A 124 -27.42 52.38 -39.35
CA ALA A 124 -28.78 52.24 -39.84
C ALA A 124 -28.81 52.36 -41.38
N VAL A 125 -29.57 51.47 -42.01
CA VAL A 125 -29.67 51.30 -43.47
C VAL A 125 -31.15 51.30 -43.86
N ALA A 126 -31.50 52.03 -44.92
CA ALA A 126 -32.85 52.07 -45.48
C ALA A 126 -32.79 52.08 -47.01
N ASP A 127 -33.70 51.36 -47.65
CA ASP A 127 -33.72 51.27 -49.12
C ASP A 127 -33.95 52.65 -49.75
N GLY A 128 -33.20 52.95 -50.81
CA GLY A 128 -33.29 54.24 -51.48
C GLY A 128 -32.69 55.43 -50.73
N MET A 129 -32.02 55.23 -49.58
CA MET A 129 -31.32 56.25 -48.80
C MET A 129 -29.81 55.98 -48.74
N THR A 130 -29.03 57.01 -48.38
CA THR A 130 -27.62 56.80 -48.00
C THR A 130 -27.55 56.31 -46.55
N ASP A 131 -26.74 55.30 -46.28
CA ASP A 131 -26.53 54.76 -44.92
C ASP A 131 -26.16 55.84 -43.90
N SER A 132 -26.51 55.58 -42.64
CA SER A 132 -26.16 56.47 -41.53
C SER A 132 -24.65 56.55 -41.31
N ARG A 133 -24.22 57.47 -40.43
CA ARG A 133 -22.87 57.35 -39.85
C ARG A 133 -22.83 56.13 -38.93
N ILE A 134 -21.67 55.45 -38.88
CA ILE A 134 -21.39 54.45 -37.85
C ILE A 134 -21.23 55.19 -36.53
N ILE A 135 -21.92 54.72 -35.50
CA ILE A 135 -21.74 55.16 -34.12
C ILE A 135 -21.12 54.04 -33.28
N SER A 136 -20.54 54.40 -32.13
CA SER A 136 -19.88 53.47 -31.21
C SER A 136 -20.30 53.80 -29.78
N ALA A 137 -20.53 52.78 -28.95
CA ALA A 137 -20.71 52.90 -27.51
C ALA A 137 -19.83 51.88 -26.77
N THR A 138 -19.20 52.30 -25.69
CA THR A 138 -18.40 51.47 -24.78
C THR A 138 -19.15 51.31 -23.46
N TYR A 139 -19.15 50.09 -22.94
CA TYR A 139 -19.77 49.71 -21.68
C TYR A 139 -18.75 49.01 -20.80
N GLU A 140 -18.74 49.36 -19.52
CA GLU A 140 -17.89 48.75 -18.51
C GLU A 140 -18.75 48.11 -17.42
N PHE A 141 -18.37 46.92 -16.97
CA PHE A 141 -18.85 46.27 -15.77
C PHE A 141 -17.81 46.49 -14.67
N ARG A 142 -18.26 47.05 -13.55
CA ARG A 142 -17.42 47.22 -12.38
C ARG A 142 -18.01 46.49 -11.19
N GLU A 143 -17.11 45.82 -10.51
CA GLU A 143 -17.34 45.29 -9.19
C GLU A 143 -17.54 46.44 -8.18
N PRO A 144 -18.46 46.30 -7.20
CA PRO A 144 -18.51 47.24 -6.09
C PRO A 144 -17.16 47.22 -5.34
N ALA A 145 -16.88 48.29 -4.60
CA ALA A 145 -15.69 48.42 -3.77
C ALA A 145 -16.09 48.92 -2.38
N TYR A 146 -15.46 48.37 -1.34
CA TYR A 146 -15.64 48.87 0.02
C TYR A 146 -15.26 50.35 0.09
N CYS A 147 -16.04 51.15 0.81
CA CYS A 147 -15.64 52.52 1.07
C CYS A 147 -14.33 52.54 1.87
N THR A 148 -13.37 53.34 1.42
CA THR A 148 -12.10 53.59 2.11
C THR A 148 -12.07 55.02 2.62
N LEU A 149 -11.45 55.22 3.77
CA LEU A 149 -11.26 56.55 4.34
C LEU A 149 -9.90 57.10 3.91
N GLU A 150 -9.94 58.08 3.00
CA GLU A 150 -8.73 58.73 2.49
C GLU A 150 -8.14 59.74 3.48
N GLY A 151 -6.81 59.83 3.50
CA GLY A 151 -6.07 60.81 4.30
C GLY A 151 -5.47 60.27 5.60
N ASN A 152 -4.89 61.19 6.38
CA ASN A 152 -4.10 60.84 7.56
C ASN A 152 -4.70 61.39 8.86
N ALA A 153 -4.80 60.52 9.86
CA ALA A 153 -4.97 60.93 11.25
C ALA A 153 -3.65 61.50 11.78
N ASN A 154 -3.66 62.75 12.25
CA ASN A 154 -2.45 63.46 12.68
C ASN A 154 -2.28 63.57 14.20
N ARG A 155 -3.26 63.10 14.98
CA ARG A 155 -3.17 63.08 16.44
C ARG A 155 -2.12 62.09 16.92
N THR A 156 -1.30 62.51 17.87
CA THR A 156 -0.22 61.69 18.44
C THR A 156 -0.64 60.93 19.71
N ASP A 157 -1.76 61.33 20.31
CA ASP A 157 -2.27 60.86 21.60
C ASP A 157 -3.42 59.85 21.47
N ARG A 158 -3.89 59.60 20.24
CA ARG A 158 -4.98 58.69 19.90
C ARG A 158 -4.54 57.80 18.75
N TYR A 159 -4.48 56.48 18.94
CA TYR A 159 -4.17 55.50 17.87
C TYR A 159 -4.46 54.04 18.30
N LEU A 160 -4.80 53.20 17.33
CA LEU A 160 -5.11 51.78 17.49
C LEU A 160 -3.85 50.91 17.40
N SER A 161 -3.47 50.19 18.47
CA SER A 161 -2.28 49.34 18.43
C SER A 161 -2.56 47.89 18.06
N THR A 162 -3.62 47.30 18.63
CA THR A 162 -3.87 45.87 18.52
C THR A 162 -5.37 45.58 18.47
N ILE A 163 -5.76 44.67 17.58
CA ILE A 163 -7.05 44.00 17.58
C ILE A 163 -6.80 42.52 17.91
N THR A 164 -7.45 42.00 18.94
CA THR A 164 -7.44 40.57 19.28
C THR A 164 -8.87 40.05 19.25
N MET A 165 -9.13 38.94 18.56
CA MET A 165 -10.40 38.23 18.59
C MET A 165 -10.21 36.95 19.38
N ASN A 166 -10.86 36.85 20.55
CA ASN A 166 -10.84 35.64 21.38
C ASN A 166 -12.09 34.81 21.05
N GLY A 167 -11.95 33.50 20.90
CA GLY A 167 -13.00 32.64 20.34
C GLY A 167 -12.72 32.32 18.86
N GLY A 168 -13.58 31.51 18.23
CA GLY A 168 -13.30 30.88 16.94
C GLY A 168 -12.55 29.55 17.10
N GLU A 169 -11.81 29.12 16.07
CA GLU A 169 -10.97 27.91 16.17
C GLU A 169 -9.78 28.14 17.13
N GLU A 170 -9.12 29.29 17.00
CA GLU A 170 -7.98 29.72 17.83
C GLU A 170 -7.98 31.27 17.97
N PRO A 171 -7.46 31.84 19.08
CA PRO A 171 -7.35 33.29 19.24
C PRO A 171 -6.55 33.96 18.13
N PHE A 172 -7.11 34.98 17.51
CA PHE A 172 -6.50 35.75 16.41
C PHE A 172 -6.04 37.12 16.90
N SER A 173 -4.92 37.64 16.41
CA SER A 173 -4.44 38.99 16.77
C SER A 173 -3.69 39.68 15.65
N ILE A 174 -4.05 40.95 15.42
CA ILE A 174 -3.32 41.89 14.58
C ILE A 174 -2.66 42.91 15.50
N THR A 175 -1.34 43.02 15.46
CA THR A 175 -0.55 43.92 16.34
C THR A 175 0.19 44.97 15.53
N ASN A 176 0.61 46.06 16.18
CA ASN A 176 1.36 47.15 15.56
C ASN A 176 0.63 47.82 14.39
N ILE A 177 -0.70 47.92 14.47
CA ILE A 177 -1.55 48.52 13.42
C ILE A 177 -1.15 49.98 13.22
N GLU A 178 -1.21 50.78 14.29
CA GLU A 178 -0.83 52.19 14.27
C GLU A 178 0.26 52.52 15.31
N LYS A 179 0.95 53.63 15.09
CA LYS A 179 1.90 54.25 16.02
C LYS A 179 1.62 55.75 16.12
N SER A 180 2.11 56.39 17.18
CA SER A 180 2.00 57.84 17.38
C SER A 180 2.61 58.61 16.20
N GLY A 181 1.88 59.59 15.67
CA GLY A 181 2.28 60.40 14.52
C GLY A 181 1.22 60.44 13.42
N SER A 182 1.56 61.11 12.30
CA SER A 182 0.74 61.10 11.08
C SER A 182 0.74 59.71 10.47
N ARG A 183 -0.45 59.19 10.18
CA ARG A 183 -0.65 57.82 9.68
C ARG A 183 -1.93 57.73 8.85
N PRO A 184 -2.01 56.80 7.89
CA PRO A 184 -3.23 56.56 7.14
C PRO A 184 -4.39 56.23 8.08
N ALA A 185 -5.58 56.73 7.77
CA ALA A 185 -6.77 56.42 8.55
C ALA A 185 -7.44 55.10 8.12
N TYR A 186 -7.15 54.61 6.92
CA TYR A 186 -7.58 53.29 6.44
C TYR A 186 -6.40 52.31 6.41
N HIS A 187 -6.64 51.08 6.89
CA HIS A 187 -5.68 49.98 6.87
C HIS A 187 -6.34 48.73 6.27
N ASP A 188 -5.95 48.36 5.05
CA ASP A 188 -6.28 47.06 4.48
C ASP A 188 -5.33 45.99 5.04
N LEU A 189 -5.84 45.18 5.97
CA LEU A 189 -5.12 44.09 6.62
C LEU A 189 -5.78 42.73 6.31
N THR A 190 -6.40 42.59 5.15
CA THR A 190 -7.23 41.43 4.75
C THR A 190 -6.43 40.16 4.46
N ALA A 191 -5.11 40.28 4.37
CA ALA A 191 -4.22 39.12 4.47
C ALA A 191 -4.25 38.44 5.86
N ASN A 192 -4.76 39.09 6.90
CA ASN A 192 -4.91 38.51 8.23
C ASN A 192 -6.30 37.85 8.34
N VAL A 193 -6.31 36.54 8.61
CA VAL A 193 -7.51 35.69 8.57
C VAL A 193 -7.88 35.20 9.97
N LEU A 194 -9.05 35.60 10.45
CA LEU A 194 -9.75 35.00 11.57
C LEU A 194 -10.48 33.74 11.09
N LYS A 195 -10.20 32.58 11.69
CA LYS A 195 -10.94 31.33 11.41
C LYS A 195 -11.96 31.07 12.51
N ALA A 196 -13.20 30.79 12.13
CA ALA A 196 -14.26 30.46 13.07
C ALA A 196 -15.28 29.50 12.44
N ALA A 197 -15.97 28.73 13.28
CA ALA A 197 -17.10 27.92 12.86
C ALA A 197 -18.42 28.70 13.04
N PRO A 198 -19.48 28.38 12.26
CA PRO A 198 -20.83 28.85 12.54
C PRO A 198 -21.22 28.60 14.00
N GLY A 199 -21.92 29.54 14.63
CA GLY A 199 -22.31 29.47 16.05
C GLY A 199 -21.20 29.82 17.06
N SER A 200 -19.98 30.10 16.62
CA SER A 200 -18.89 30.49 17.54
C SER A 200 -19.13 31.87 18.14
N GLU A 201 -18.96 32.02 19.46
CA GLU A 201 -18.90 33.33 20.13
C GLU A 201 -17.50 33.93 19.98
N ILE A 202 -17.44 35.16 19.48
CA ILE A 202 -16.21 35.95 19.29
C ILE A 202 -16.22 37.13 20.27
N GLN A 203 -15.16 37.27 21.05
CA GLN A 203 -14.93 38.33 22.02
C GLN A 203 -13.76 39.23 21.57
N PRO A 204 -14.03 40.39 20.98
CA PRO A 204 -13.00 41.35 20.62
C PRO A 204 -12.31 41.95 21.84
N LYS A 205 -11.01 42.21 21.71
CA LYS A 205 -10.19 42.91 22.69
C LYS A 205 -9.29 43.89 21.96
N ILE A 206 -9.46 45.17 22.26
CA ILE A 206 -8.82 46.26 21.53
C ILE A 206 -7.81 46.95 22.43
N THR A 207 -6.60 47.16 21.92
CA THR A 207 -5.59 48.00 22.57
C THR A 207 -5.60 49.36 21.92
N TRP A 208 -6.30 50.30 22.55
CA TRP A 208 -6.40 51.69 22.14
C TRP A 208 -5.49 52.57 23.02
N ASN A 209 -4.68 53.43 22.39
CA ASN A 209 -3.91 54.43 23.10
C ASN A 209 -4.64 55.76 22.99
N GLY A 210 -5.10 56.29 24.12
CA GLY A 210 -5.80 57.58 24.18
C GLY A 210 -7.06 57.53 25.03
N GLU A 211 -7.61 58.71 25.32
CA GLU A 211 -8.84 58.87 26.09
C GLU A 211 -9.94 59.38 25.14
N TRP A 212 -11.07 58.65 25.09
CA TRP A 212 -12.33 58.95 24.37
C TRP A 212 -12.39 58.66 22.86
N MET A 213 -12.72 57.41 22.53
CA MET A 213 -13.20 56.94 21.23
C MET A 213 -14.07 55.69 21.45
N HIS A 214 -14.77 55.27 20.40
CA HIS A 214 -15.65 54.10 20.38
C HIS A 214 -15.31 53.18 19.22
N GLY A 215 -15.55 51.88 19.42
CA GLY A 215 -15.30 50.85 18.40
C GLY A 215 -16.60 50.37 17.79
N PHE A 216 -16.61 50.16 16.48
CA PHE A 216 -17.72 49.64 15.69
C PHE A 216 -17.18 48.53 14.79
N MET A 217 -17.84 47.38 14.78
CA MET A 217 -17.41 46.19 14.05
C MET A 217 -18.51 45.70 13.13
N TYR A 218 -18.13 45.39 11.89
CA TYR A 218 -19.03 44.96 10.84
C TYR A 218 -18.50 43.70 10.16
N ILE A 219 -19.38 42.84 9.67
CA ILE A 219 -19.03 41.68 8.84
C ILE A 219 -19.94 41.70 7.62
N ASP A 220 -19.36 41.80 6.44
CA ASP A 220 -20.07 41.73 5.17
C ASP A 220 -20.43 40.27 4.91
N TYR A 221 -21.65 39.89 5.31
CA TYR A 221 -22.15 38.51 5.22
C TYR A 221 -22.70 38.20 3.84
N ASN A 222 -23.22 39.22 3.14
CA ASN A 222 -23.87 39.04 1.84
C ASN A 222 -22.91 39.23 0.64
N GLY A 223 -21.69 39.73 0.89
CA GLY A 223 -20.65 39.95 -0.11
C GLY A 223 -20.91 41.14 -1.05
N ASP A 224 -21.85 42.03 -0.71
CA ASP A 224 -22.24 43.17 -1.56
C ASP A 224 -21.23 44.34 -1.51
N LYS A 225 -20.23 44.22 -0.63
CA LYS A 225 -19.15 45.18 -0.36
C LYS A 225 -19.61 46.50 0.23
N SER A 226 -20.82 46.52 0.77
CA SER A 226 -21.34 47.49 1.72
C SER A 226 -21.42 46.82 3.10
N PHE A 227 -21.74 47.59 4.14
CA PHE A 227 -22.12 47.03 5.43
C PHE A 227 -23.43 47.67 5.85
N SER A 228 -24.46 46.84 6.06
CA SER A 228 -25.67 47.21 6.79
C SER A 228 -25.35 47.45 8.27
N TYR A 229 -26.08 48.36 8.92
CA TYR A 229 -25.75 48.81 10.29
C TYR A 229 -26.97 49.23 11.11
N GLU A 230 -28.13 48.71 10.75
CA GLU A 230 -29.38 48.89 11.45
C GLU A 230 -29.29 48.33 12.87
N ILE A 231 -29.79 49.09 13.84
CA ILE A 231 -29.87 48.72 15.27
C ILE A 231 -31.31 48.92 15.76
N ASN A 232 -31.70 48.13 16.75
CA ASN A 232 -33.00 48.23 17.42
C ASN A 232 -33.03 49.41 18.40
N ASP A 233 -34.23 49.81 18.84
CA ASP A 233 -34.43 50.88 19.84
C ASP A 233 -33.71 50.62 21.18
N ASP A 234 -33.43 49.36 21.51
CA ASP A 234 -32.69 48.95 22.71
C ASP A 234 -31.16 48.98 22.54
N GLY A 235 -30.66 49.33 21.36
CA GLY A 235 -29.23 49.36 21.04
C GLY A 235 -28.62 47.99 20.72
N THR A 236 -29.41 46.96 20.44
CA THR A 236 -28.88 45.71 19.86
C THR A 236 -28.85 45.80 18.34
N PRO A 237 -27.92 45.12 17.64
CA PRO A 237 -28.00 44.97 16.18
C PRO A 237 -29.34 44.39 15.72
N ALA A 238 -29.90 44.93 14.64
CA ALA A 238 -31.13 44.41 14.04
C ALA A 238 -30.89 43.05 13.36
N GLU A 239 -31.95 42.25 13.18
CA GLU A 239 -31.86 40.98 12.46
C GLU A 239 -31.43 41.21 11.00
N GLY A 240 -30.43 40.45 10.54
CA GLY A 240 -29.85 40.60 9.21
C GLY A 240 -28.89 41.78 9.03
N SER A 241 -28.66 42.58 10.08
CA SER A 241 -27.69 43.68 10.07
C SER A 241 -26.25 43.17 10.18
N GLU A 242 -25.34 43.86 9.52
CA GLU A 242 -23.92 43.49 9.44
C GLU A 242 -23.06 44.18 10.50
N ILE A 243 -23.60 45.15 11.25
CA ILE A 243 -22.95 45.64 12.47
C ILE A 243 -23.07 44.58 13.57
N VAL A 244 -21.95 43.97 13.95
CA VAL A 244 -21.94 42.83 14.89
C VAL A 244 -21.59 43.23 16.32
N SER A 245 -20.83 44.32 16.50
CA SER A 245 -20.43 44.77 17.84
C SER A 245 -20.03 46.23 17.88
N TYR A 246 -20.41 46.94 18.95
CA TYR A 246 -19.96 48.30 19.20
C TYR A 246 -19.99 48.66 20.68
N THR A 247 -19.16 49.61 21.08
CA THR A 247 -18.97 49.92 22.52
C THR A 247 -19.92 50.98 23.08
N TYR A 248 -20.44 51.85 22.21
CA TYR A 248 -21.37 52.92 22.56
C TYR A 248 -21.95 53.50 21.27
N PHE A 249 -23.24 53.80 21.27
CA PHE A 249 -23.89 54.68 20.31
C PHE A 249 -25.05 55.40 20.98
N ARG A 250 -25.31 56.63 20.54
CA ARG A 250 -26.49 57.41 20.95
C ARG A 250 -26.85 58.45 19.91
N GLU A 251 -28.14 58.59 19.63
CA GLU A 251 -28.65 59.68 18.81
C GLU A 251 -29.81 60.41 19.52
N PRO A 252 -29.79 61.76 19.61
CA PRO A 252 -28.69 62.66 19.23
C PRO A 252 -27.44 62.51 20.10
N ASP A 253 -26.27 62.90 19.58
CA ASP A 253 -25.05 63.06 20.37
C ASP A 253 -25.16 64.28 21.30
N ASP A 254 -25.49 64.05 22.57
CA ASP A 254 -25.61 65.08 23.61
C ASP A 254 -24.72 64.79 24.83
N ASN A 255 -23.73 63.90 24.66
CA ASN A 255 -22.77 63.49 25.68
C ASN A 255 -23.41 62.86 26.95
N GLN A 256 -24.59 62.24 26.82
CA GLN A 256 -25.25 61.42 27.85
C GLN A 256 -24.94 59.92 27.69
N PRO A 257 -25.27 59.06 28.68
CA PRO A 257 -25.17 57.61 28.50
C PRO A 257 -25.97 57.11 27.28
N GLY A 258 -25.38 56.14 26.58
CA GLY A 258 -25.90 55.49 25.38
C GLY A 258 -25.89 53.97 25.54
N PHE A 259 -26.00 53.22 24.45
CA PHE A 259 -26.03 51.75 24.50
C PHE A 259 -24.80 51.13 23.82
N ASN A 260 -24.35 49.96 24.28
CA ASN A 260 -23.46 49.08 23.51
C ASN A 260 -24.28 48.07 22.70
N SER A 261 -23.63 47.24 21.87
CA SER A 261 -24.31 46.23 21.04
C SER A 261 -25.03 45.10 21.79
N LYS A 262 -24.95 45.04 23.13
CA LYS A 262 -25.75 44.13 23.96
C LYS A 262 -26.97 44.82 24.58
N GLY A 263 -27.23 46.08 24.22
CA GLY A 263 -28.28 46.91 24.79
C GLY A 263 -27.98 47.38 26.22
N GLU A 264 -26.74 47.27 26.68
CA GLU A 264 -26.34 47.74 28.00
C GLU A 264 -26.03 49.22 27.97
N THR A 265 -26.42 49.95 29.00
CA THR A 265 -26.11 51.38 29.11
C THR A 265 -24.63 51.60 29.41
N THR A 266 -23.95 52.39 28.58
CA THR A 266 -22.52 52.73 28.71
C THR A 266 -22.30 54.25 28.69
N THR A 267 -21.16 54.69 29.21
CA THR A 267 -20.74 56.09 29.21
C THR A 267 -20.09 56.48 27.88
N ALA A 268 -20.17 57.77 27.53
CA ALA A 268 -19.55 58.34 26.33
C ALA A 268 -18.01 58.36 26.35
N ASP A 269 -17.36 57.63 27.28
CA ASP A 269 -15.90 57.54 27.44
C ASP A 269 -15.39 56.08 27.43
N SER A 270 -15.97 55.24 26.58
CA SER A 270 -15.72 53.78 26.53
C SER A 270 -14.23 53.36 26.46
N ARG A 271 -13.35 54.19 25.87
CA ARG A 271 -11.91 53.90 25.67
C ARG A 271 -11.63 52.55 24.98
N LEU A 272 -12.64 51.98 24.32
CA LEU A 272 -12.61 50.65 23.71
C LEU A 272 -12.20 49.52 24.67
N THR A 273 -12.40 49.71 25.97
CA THR A 273 -11.94 48.78 27.01
C THR A 273 -12.78 47.51 27.13
N ASN A 274 -14.03 47.56 26.68
CA ASN A 274 -14.96 46.44 26.74
C ASN A 274 -15.83 46.42 25.48
N VAL A 275 -15.27 45.92 24.38
CA VAL A 275 -16.02 45.67 23.14
C VAL A 275 -16.88 44.42 23.35
N PRO A 276 -18.21 44.47 23.21
CA PRO A 276 -19.04 43.30 23.48
C PRO A 276 -18.76 42.12 22.54
N SER A 277 -19.00 40.89 23.02
CA SER A 277 -18.95 39.69 22.18
C SER A 277 -20.09 39.64 21.15
N PHE A 278 -19.93 38.86 20.10
CA PHE A 278 -20.97 38.53 19.12
C PHE A 278 -20.87 37.05 18.72
N VAL A 279 -21.92 36.50 18.10
CA VAL A 279 -21.97 35.10 17.66
C VAL A 279 -22.00 35.07 16.14
N ILE A 280 -21.19 34.20 15.52
CA ILE A 280 -21.26 33.92 14.08
C ILE A 280 -22.60 33.20 13.80
N PRO A 281 -23.40 33.60 12.80
CA PRO A 281 -24.67 32.94 12.50
C PRO A 281 -24.50 31.42 12.32
N ASP A 282 -25.45 30.64 12.85
CA ASP A 282 -25.39 29.16 12.84
C ASP A 282 -25.48 28.58 11.41
N ASP A 283 -26.14 29.30 10.51
CA ASP A 283 -26.38 28.94 9.12
C ASP A 283 -25.45 29.66 8.13
N LEU A 284 -24.42 30.37 8.63
CA LEU A 284 -23.48 31.08 7.77
C LEU A 284 -22.74 30.09 6.87
N PRO A 285 -22.84 30.21 5.53
CA PRO A 285 -22.18 29.30 4.62
C PRO A 285 -20.65 29.30 4.79
N GLY A 286 -20.02 28.17 4.47
CA GLY A 286 -18.57 28.13 4.31
C GLY A 286 -18.11 29.15 3.27
N GLY A 287 -17.10 29.96 3.60
CA GLY A 287 -16.74 31.10 2.77
C GLY A 287 -15.74 32.05 3.40
N THR A 288 -15.49 33.13 2.68
CA THR A 288 -14.60 34.22 3.11
C THR A 288 -15.39 35.52 3.14
N TYR A 289 -15.37 36.20 4.28
CA TYR A 289 -16.16 37.39 4.57
C TYR A 289 -15.25 38.54 5.00
N ARG A 290 -15.59 39.77 4.61
CA ARG A 290 -14.83 40.96 5.02
C ARG A 290 -15.27 41.37 6.42
N VAL A 291 -14.31 41.60 7.30
CA VAL A 291 -14.55 42.19 8.63
C VAL A 291 -13.98 43.60 8.66
N ARG A 292 -14.79 44.55 9.12
CA ARG A 292 -14.37 45.94 9.33
C ARG A 292 -14.41 46.28 10.80
N PHE A 293 -13.34 46.91 11.29
CA PHE A 293 -13.31 47.54 12.60
C PHE A 293 -13.02 49.03 12.44
N LYS A 294 -13.97 49.86 12.86
CA LYS A 294 -13.88 51.32 12.84
C LYS A 294 -13.75 51.86 14.25
N VAL A 295 -12.83 52.81 14.43
CA VAL A 295 -12.71 53.61 15.66
C VAL A 295 -13.16 55.03 15.36
N ASP A 296 -14.27 55.44 15.97
CA ASP A 296 -14.93 56.72 15.70
C ASP A 296 -15.50 57.36 16.99
N TRP A 297 -16.02 58.59 16.91
CA TRP A 297 -16.62 59.30 18.05
C TRP A 297 -18.05 58.83 18.35
N ASN A 298 -19.00 59.00 17.44
CA ASN A 298 -20.38 58.54 17.68
C ASN A 298 -21.12 58.41 16.34
N ASN A 299 -20.70 57.46 15.52
CA ASN A 299 -21.16 57.35 14.14
C ASN A 299 -21.20 55.87 13.71
N LEU A 300 -22.37 55.40 13.28
CA LEU A 300 -22.58 54.02 12.82
C LEU A 300 -22.22 53.79 11.35
N ASP A 301 -22.02 54.84 10.56
CA ASP A 301 -21.68 54.72 9.13
C ASP A 301 -20.32 54.01 8.99
N PRO A 302 -20.25 52.82 8.36
CA PRO A 302 -19.01 52.04 8.22
C PRO A 302 -17.91 52.79 7.44
N CYS A 303 -18.24 53.87 6.74
CA CYS A 303 -17.30 54.71 6.00
C CYS A 303 -16.72 55.86 6.86
N GLY A 304 -17.26 56.08 8.05
CA GLY A 304 -16.89 57.19 8.93
C GLY A 304 -17.49 58.53 8.48
N ASP A 305 -17.28 59.56 9.28
CA ASP A 305 -17.65 60.93 8.96
C ASP A 305 -16.43 61.82 8.62
N ASN A 306 -16.64 63.12 8.42
CA ASN A 306 -15.54 64.05 8.14
C ASN A 306 -14.66 64.34 9.37
N ASP A 307 -15.14 64.03 10.59
CA ASP A 307 -14.48 64.37 11.84
C ASP A 307 -13.57 63.25 12.36
N ILE A 308 -13.77 62.00 11.91
CA ILE A 308 -12.97 60.82 12.28
C ILE A 308 -11.45 61.08 12.21
N LEU A 309 -10.96 61.75 11.16
CA LEU A 309 -9.53 62.09 10.98
C LEU A 309 -9.03 63.05 12.07
N SER A 310 -9.83 64.08 12.37
CA SER A 310 -9.53 65.08 13.39
C SER A 310 -9.59 64.50 14.80
N ASN A 311 -10.45 63.49 15.00
CA ASN A 311 -10.62 62.77 16.26
C ASN A 311 -9.53 61.72 16.50
N GLY A 312 -8.73 61.40 15.48
CA GLY A 312 -7.66 60.39 15.54
C GLY A 312 -8.17 58.96 15.34
N GLY A 313 -9.36 58.80 14.78
CA GLY A 313 -9.98 57.52 14.44
C GLY A 313 -9.35 56.84 13.22
N CYS A 314 -9.82 55.63 12.93
CA CYS A 314 -9.33 54.80 11.83
C CYS A 314 -10.36 53.73 11.42
N ILE A 315 -10.16 53.14 10.24
CA ILE A 315 -10.85 51.97 9.72
C ILE A 315 -9.81 50.90 9.43
N VAL A 316 -10.07 49.68 9.87
CA VAL A 316 -9.23 48.50 9.63
C VAL A 316 -10.08 47.40 9.06
N ASP A 317 -9.69 46.88 7.89
CA ASP A 317 -10.33 45.71 7.28
C ASP A 317 -9.45 44.47 7.47
N PHE A 318 -10.05 43.33 7.80
CA PHE A 318 -9.41 42.01 7.81
C PHE A 318 -10.41 40.92 7.36
N THR A 319 -10.02 39.65 7.41
CA THR A 319 -10.80 38.56 6.81
C THR A 319 -11.34 37.59 7.85
N LEU A 320 -12.60 37.18 7.73
CA LEU A 320 -13.20 36.02 8.41
C LEU A 320 -13.28 34.86 7.43
N GLN A 321 -12.83 33.68 7.84
CA GLN A 321 -12.95 32.44 7.09
C GLN A 321 -13.81 31.43 7.87
N ILE A 322 -14.89 30.99 7.23
CA ILE A 322 -15.74 29.90 7.70
C ILE A 322 -15.38 28.65 6.89
N PRO A 323 -14.93 27.55 7.52
CA PRO A 323 -14.67 26.30 6.82
C PRO A 323 -15.92 25.80 6.08
N ALA A 324 -15.76 25.36 4.84
CA ALA A 324 -16.83 24.66 4.13
C ALA A 324 -17.04 23.26 4.74
N PRO A 325 -18.29 22.76 4.81
CA PRO A 325 -18.52 21.37 5.16
C PRO A 325 -17.95 20.44 4.08
N ASP A 326 -17.28 19.36 4.48
CA ASP A 326 -16.89 18.29 3.57
C ASP A 326 -18.12 17.42 3.25
N TYR A 327 -18.43 17.25 1.97
CA TYR A 327 -19.48 16.34 1.51
C TYR A 327 -18.88 15.05 0.96
N VAL A 328 -19.58 13.94 1.17
CA VAL A 328 -19.21 12.63 0.65
C VAL A 328 -19.96 12.38 -0.65
N VAL A 329 -19.22 12.12 -1.72
CA VAL A 329 -19.75 11.66 -3.01
C VAL A 329 -19.29 10.24 -3.26
N THR A 330 -20.21 9.34 -3.51
CA THR A 330 -19.93 7.97 -3.95
C THR A 330 -20.40 7.77 -5.38
N VAL A 331 -19.59 7.12 -6.20
CA VAL A 331 -19.96 6.57 -7.50
C VAL A 331 -19.89 5.05 -7.45
N ALA A 332 -20.84 4.36 -8.07
CA ALA A 332 -20.84 2.90 -8.14
C ALA A 332 -21.32 2.39 -9.51
N SER A 333 -20.83 1.25 -9.97
CA SER A 333 -21.50 0.46 -11.01
C SER A 333 -22.74 -0.22 -10.44
N ASN A 334 -23.78 -0.41 -11.26
CA ASN A 334 -24.94 -1.20 -10.86
C ASN A 334 -24.60 -2.67 -10.55
N GLU A 335 -23.58 -3.23 -11.18
CA GLU A 335 -23.04 -4.56 -10.93
C GLU A 335 -21.52 -4.54 -11.19
N GLU A 336 -20.72 -5.10 -10.27
CA GLU A 336 -19.25 -4.96 -10.28
C GLU A 336 -18.59 -5.54 -11.55
N ASP A 337 -19.19 -6.60 -12.11
CA ASP A 337 -18.68 -7.29 -13.30
C ASP A 337 -19.03 -6.59 -14.63
N MET A 338 -19.90 -5.57 -14.60
CA MET A 338 -20.42 -4.95 -15.83
C MET A 338 -19.62 -3.73 -16.31
N GLY A 339 -18.83 -3.12 -15.43
CA GLY A 339 -18.04 -1.95 -15.76
C GLY A 339 -17.39 -1.33 -14.54
N ILE A 340 -16.44 -0.42 -14.78
CA ILE A 340 -15.72 0.30 -13.72
C ILE A 340 -16.13 1.77 -13.72
N VAL A 341 -15.99 2.41 -12.56
CA VAL A 341 -16.28 3.84 -12.38
C VAL A 341 -15.14 4.54 -11.64
N TYR A 342 -14.92 5.83 -11.92
CA TYR A 342 -13.96 6.65 -11.17
C TYR A 342 -14.31 8.14 -11.21
N ILE A 343 -13.69 8.90 -10.29
CA ILE A 343 -13.86 10.35 -10.14
C ILE A 343 -12.57 11.06 -10.59
N GLY A 344 -12.67 11.98 -11.53
CA GLY A 344 -11.55 12.73 -12.11
C GLY A 344 -10.74 11.89 -13.12
N THR A 345 -9.41 11.93 -12.99
CA THR A 345 -8.48 11.14 -13.82
C THR A 345 -8.38 9.67 -13.36
N GLU A 346 -8.20 8.74 -14.31
CA GLU A 346 -8.11 7.29 -14.05
C GLU A 346 -7.22 6.90 -12.84
N GLY A 347 -7.76 6.10 -11.91
CA GLY A 347 -7.01 5.50 -10.80
C GLY A 347 -7.83 4.61 -9.86
N THR A 348 -7.28 3.41 -9.58
CA THR A 348 -7.93 2.18 -9.02
C THR A 348 -9.18 1.78 -9.81
N THR A 349 -9.03 0.74 -10.62
CA THR A 349 -10.11 0.03 -11.32
C THR A 349 -11.08 -0.57 -10.30
N SER A 350 -12.05 0.20 -9.83
CA SER A 350 -13.02 -0.26 -8.83
C SER A 350 -14.45 -0.04 -9.30
N ALA A 351 -15.33 -0.95 -8.89
CA ALA A 351 -16.77 -0.85 -9.08
C ALA A 351 -17.38 0.30 -8.24
N THR A 352 -16.62 0.88 -7.32
CA THR A 352 -17.02 2.01 -6.49
C THR A 352 -15.87 3.01 -6.30
N SER A 353 -16.16 4.29 -6.15
CA SER A 353 -15.18 5.33 -5.80
C SER A 353 -15.83 6.41 -4.94
N THR A 354 -15.06 7.00 -4.01
CA THR A 354 -15.55 8.00 -3.04
C THR A 354 -14.66 9.23 -3.04
N TYR A 355 -15.28 10.40 -2.96
CA TYR A 355 -14.63 11.69 -2.83
C TYR A 355 -15.19 12.46 -1.63
N GLU A 356 -14.31 13.08 -0.85
CA GLU A 356 -14.67 14.01 0.22
C GLU A 356 -14.26 15.43 -0.19
N GLY A 357 -15.22 16.34 -0.32
CA GLY A 357 -14.96 17.73 -0.64
C GLY A 357 -16.16 18.45 -1.27
N THR A 358 -15.89 19.61 -1.86
CA THR A 358 -16.88 20.50 -2.48
C THR A 358 -16.48 20.83 -3.92
N GLY A 359 -17.33 21.56 -4.65
CA GLY A 359 -17.06 21.94 -6.05
C GLY A 359 -17.63 20.94 -7.06
N THR A 360 -17.19 20.98 -8.31
CA THR A 360 -17.69 20.07 -9.37
C THR A 360 -16.75 18.88 -9.53
N LEU A 361 -17.31 17.70 -9.81
CA LEU A 361 -16.56 16.47 -10.06
C LEU A 361 -16.79 15.98 -11.48
N GLU A 362 -15.78 15.35 -12.08
CA GLU A 362 -15.94 14.59 -13.32
C GLU A 362 -16.09 13.11 -12.97
N LEU A 363 -17.20 12.49 -13.36
CA LEU A 363 -17.46 11.06 -13.15
C LEU A 363 -17.25 10.33 -14.47
N THR A 364 -16.51 9.23 -14.46
CA THR A 364 -16.28 8.43 -15.66
C THR A 364 -16.67 6.98 -15.45
N ALA A 365 -17.37 6.42 -16.43
CA ALA A 365 -17.80 5.02 -16.48
C ALA A 365 -17.19 4.32 -17.69
N VAL A 366 -16.62 3.13 -17.50
CA VAL A 366 -16.06 2.32 -18.59
C VAL A 366 -16.72 0.94 -18.58
N PRO A 367 -17.50 0.58 -19.60
CA PRO A 367 -18.16 -0.72 -19.66
C PRO A 367 -17.14 -1.85 -19.82
N ALA A 368 -17.39 -2.98 -19.15
CA ALA A 368 -16.65 -4.21 -19.34
C ALA A 368 -17.01 -4.88 -20.70
N GLN A 369 -16.22 -5.86 -21.13
CA GLN A 369 -16.45 -6.54 -22.40
C GLN A 369 -17.83 -7.23 -22.43
N GLY A 370 -18.61 -6.94 -23.48
CA GLY A 370 -19.96 -7.49 -23.65
C GLY A 370 -21.05 -6.66 -22.98
N TYR A 371 -20.71 -5.54 -22.36
CA TYR A 371 -21.64 -4.58 -21.77
C TYR A 371 -21.58 -3.22 -22.46
N GLU A 372 -22.65 -2.45 -22.34
CA GLU A 372 -22.74 -1.05 -22.77
C GLU A 372 -23.10 -0.16 -21.58
N PHE A 373 -22.61 1.08 -21.61
CA PHE A 373 -22.99 2.10 -20.65
C PHE A 373 -24.37 2.69 -21.02
N VAL A 374 -25.28 2.73 -20.06
CA VAL A 374 -26.66 3.21 -20.23
C VAL A 374 -26.81 4.66 -19.77
N GLY A 375 -26.19 5.01 -18.64
CA GLY A 375 -26.28 6.36 -18.08
C GLY A 375 -25.87 6.46 -16.61
N TRP A 376 -25.68 7.71 -16.16
CA TRP A 376 -25.50 8.05 -14.76
C TRP A 376 -26.83 8.37 -14.10
N TYR A 377 -27.03 7.89 -12.87
CA TYR A 377 -28.25 8.06 -12.10
C TYR A 377 -27.97 8.60 -10.70
N LEU A 378 -28.84 9.48 -10.22
CA LEU A 378 -28.91 9.90 -8.83
C LEU A 378 -30.26 9.47 -8.27
N GLY A 379 -30.25 8.45 -7.41
CA GLY A 379 -31.47 7.69 -7.10
C GLY A 379 -32.07 7.08 -8.37
N ASN A 380 -33.32 7.43 -8.68
CA ASN A 380 -34.02 6.93 -9.89
C ASN A 380 -33.94 7.90 -11.09
N ALA A 381 -33.36 9.09 -10.92
CA ALA A 381 -33.29 10.09 -11.97
C ALA A 381 -32.00 9.93 -12.79
N GLN A 382 -32.12 9.80 -14.11
CA GLN A 382 -30.98 9.83 -15.01
C GLN A 382 -30.44 11.26 -15.09
N VAL A 383 -29.17 11.45 -14.74
CA VAL A 383 -28.50 12.75 -14.75
C VAL A 383 -27.59 12.94 -15.97
N SER A 384 -27.18 11.83 -16.62
CA SER A 384 -26.39 11.88 -17.86
C SER A 384 -26.56 10.61 -18.69
N THR A 385 -26.46 10.75 -20.01
CA THR A 385 -26.28 9.67 -20.99
C THR A 385 -24.83 9.51 -21.44
N GLU A 386 -23.97 10.46 -21.09
CA GLU A 386 -22.55 10.44 -21.42
C GLU A 386 -21.77 9.68 -20.35
N ALA A 387 -20.86 8.81 -20.78
CA ALA A 387 -20.01 8.02 -19.89
C ALA A 387 -19.09 8.89 -19.02
N VAL A 388 -18.71 10.06 -19.54
CA VAL A 388 -18.01 11.12 -18.79
C VAL A 388 -19.04 12.21 -18.46
N TYR A 389 -19.23 12.50 -17.17
CA TYR A 389 -20.24 13.43 -16.68
C TYR A 389 -19.65 14.38 -15.64
N THR A 390 -19.71 15.69 -15.90
CA THR A 390 -19.37 16.71 -14.90
C THR A 390 -20.58 17.05 -14.04
N THR A 391 -20.48 16.85 -12.73
CA THR A 391 -21.56 17.16 -11.78
C THR A 391 -21.79 18.66 -11.66
N THR A 392 -22.99 19.04 -11.18
CA THR A 392 -23.16 20.36 -10.57
C THR A 392 -22.29 20.47 -9.31
N ALA A 393 -22.10 21.69 -8.79
CA ALA A 393 -21.38 21.90 -7.54
C ALA A 393 -21.95 21.04 -6.41
N ILE A 394 -21.09 20.33 -5.71
CA ILE A 394 -21.43 19.48 -4.58
C ILE A 394 -21.72 20.37 -3.38
N THR A 395 -23.00 20.41 -3.00
CA THR A 395 -23.54 21.18 -1.86
C THR A 395 -24.21 20.27 -0.82
N GLU A 396 -24.15 18.95 -1.02
CA GLU A 396 -24.66 17.91 -0.13
C GLU A 396 -24.06 16.55 -0.53
N ASN A 397 -24.22 15.53 0.31
CA ASN A 397 -23.78 14.16 -0.01
C ASN A 397 -24.54 13.61 -1.23
N ARG A 398 -23.86 12.85 -2.10
CA ARG A 398 -24.43 12.31 -3.35
C ARG A 398 -23.98 10.88 -3.62
N ASP A 399 -24.91 10.03 -4.04
CA ASP A 399 -24.64 8.66 -4.46
C ASP A 399 -25.03 8.47 -5.93
N TYR A 400 -24.05 8.51 -6.83
CA TYR A 400 -24.26 8.28 -8.25
C TYR A 400 -24.06 6.81 -8.62
N ILE A 401 -24.91 6.33 -9.52
CA ILE A 401 -24.83 4.96 -10.05
C ILE A 401 -24.64 5.04 -11.56
N ALA A 402 -23.55 4.45 -12.07
CA ALA A 402 -23.39 4.12 -13.47
C ALA A 402 -24.18 2.84 -13.77
N GLN A 403 -25.17 2.93 -14.65
CA GLN A 403 -25.87 1.75 -15.13
C GLN A 403 -25.22 1.21 -16.39
N PHE A 404 -24.93 -0.09 -16.36
CA PHE A 404 -24.47 -0.88 -17.49
C PHE A 404 -25.51 -1.95 -17.83
N ALA A 405 -25.59 -2.31 -19.11
CA ALA A 405 -26.47 -3.37 -19.60
C ALA A 405 -25.71 -4.33 -20.52
N PHE A 406 -26.13 -5.59 -20.55
CA PHE A 406 -25.55 -6.58 -21.46
C PHE A 406 -25.93 -6.26 -22.91
N ILE A 407 -24.95 -6.29 -23.81
CA ILE A 407 -25.19 -6.09 -25.25
C ILE A 407 -25.86 -7.36 -25.76
N SER A 408 -27.16 -7.29 -26.06
CA SER A 408 -27.90 -8.42 -26.62
C SER A 408 -27.25 -8.93 -27.90
N VAL A 409 -26.93 -10.24 -27.96
CA VAL A 409 -26.30 -10.86 -29.13
C VAL A 409 -27.29 -11.76 -29.87
N THR A 410 -26.92 -12.17 -31.08
CA THR A 410 -27.70 -13.18 -31.81
C THR A 410 -27.68 -14.51 -31.02
N PRO A 411 -28.82 -15.21 -30.86
CA PRO A 411 -28.87 -16.44 -30.09
C PRO A 411 -27.85 -17.49 -30.56
N ARG A 412 -27.12 -18.06 -29.60
CA ARG A 412 -26.02 -19.03 -29.82
C ARG A 412 -26.13 -20.21 -28.87
N SER A 413 -25.55 -21.35 -29.26
CA SER A 413 -25.57 -22.56 -28.43
C SER A 413 -24.38 -22.61 -27.49
N ILE A 414 -24.67 -22.79 -26.20
CA ILE A 414 -23.68 -22.94 -25.13
C ILE A 414 -23.85 -24.32 -24.50
N GLU A 415 -22.84 -25.17 -24.65
CA GLU A 415 -22.78 -26.48 -24.00
C GLU A 415 -22.15 -26.32 -22.61
N ILE A 416 -22.78 -26.89 -21.58
CA ILE A 416 -22.34 -26.80 -20.20
C ILE A 416 -22.17 -28.22 -19.67
N VAL A 417 -20.99 -28.54 -19.14
CA VAL A 417 -20.63 -29.93 -18.79
C VAL A 417 -19.86 -29.97 -17.46
N SER A 418 -20.19 -30.91 -16.57
CA SER A 418 -19.35 -31.30 -15.44
C SER A 418 -18.38 -32.39 -15.90
N ASN A 419 -17.10 -32.28 -15.55
CA ASN A 419 -16.13 -33.35 -15.82
C ASN A 419 -16.45 -34.64 -15.06
N ASP A 420 -17.07 -34.53 -13.88
CA ASP A 420 -17.35 -35.63 -12.98
C ASP A 420 -18.62 -35.32 -12.17
N ALA A 421 -19.70 -36.01 -12.51
CA ALA A 421 -21.02 -35.84 -11.91
C ALA A 421 -21.08 -36.30 -10.44
N GLU A 422 -20.16 -37.16 -10.00
CA GLU A 422 -20.11 -37.63 -8.61
C GLU A 422 -19.43 -36.58 -7.73
N LYS A 423 -18.44 -35.86 -8.26
CA LYS A 423 -17.67 -34.84 -7.52
C LYS A 423 -18.32 -33.47 -7.50
N GLY A 424 -19.17 -33.14 -8.46
CA GLY A 424 -19.88 -31.86 -8.45
C GLY A 424 -20.88 -31.68 -9.58
N THR A 425 -21.72 -30.67 -9.40
CA THR A 425 -22.78 -30.28 -10.33
C THR A 425 -22.71 -28.79 -10.63
N ILE A 426 -23.44 -28.36 -11.66
CA ILE A 426 -23.51 -26.96 -12.08
C ILE A 426 -24.94 -26.44 -11.85
N ASN A 427 -25.06 -25.18 -11.48
CA ASN A 427 -26.30 -24.42 -11.51
C ASN A 427 -26.23 -23.41 -12.67
N VAL A 428 -27.23 -23.41 -13.54
CA VAL A 428 -27.47 -22.31 -14.49
C VAL A 428 -28.35 -21.30 -13.80
N ILE A 429 -27.82 -20.09 -13.59
CA ILE A 429 -28.51 -18.98 -12.93
C ILE A 429 -29.17 -18.09 -13.99
N GLU A 430 -28.42 -17.77 -15.06
CA GLU A 430 -28.90 -16.99 -16.21
C GLU A 430 -28.60 -17.70 -17.54
N PRO A 431 -29.46 -17.57 -18.54
CA PRO A 431 -30.71 -16.80 -18.53
C PRO A 431 -31.79 -17.49 -17.68
N THR A 432 -32.68 -16.70 -17.06
CA THR A 432 -33.68 -17.23 -16.10
C THR A 432 -34.60 -18.29 -16.72
N GLU A 433 -34.89 -18.19 -18.02
CA GLU A 433 -35.71 -19.18 -18.74
C GLU A 433 -35.04 -20.55 -18.85
N SER A 434 -33.70 -20.60 -18.76
CA SER A 434 -32.91 -21.83 -18.78
C SER A 434 -32.35 -22.20 -17.40
N ALA A 435 -32.78 -21.50 -16.34
CA ALA A 435 -32.29 -21.73 -14.99
C ALA A 435 -32.56 -23.18 -14.55
N ALA A 436 -31.51 -23.85 -14.08
CA ALA A 436 -31.55 -25.25 -13.68
C ALA A 436 -30.46 -25.50 -12.64
N THR A 437 -30.72 -26.36 -11.66
CA THR A 437 -29.75 -26.72 -10.62
C THR A 437 -29.35 -28.18 -10.69
N GLY A 438 -28.16 -28.50 -10.19
CA GLY A 438 -27.70 -29.88 -10.13
C GLY A 438 -27.46 -30.53 -11.50
N ILE A 439 -27.19 -29.73 -12.54
CA ILE A 439 -26.97 -30.24 -13.89
C ILE A 439 -25.56 -30.84 -14.02
N THR A 440 -25.46 -31.92 -14.78
CA THR A 440 -24.18 -32.57 -15.12
C THR A 440 -23.81 -32.31 -16.58
N GLN A 441 -24.81 -32.18 -17.46
CA GLN A 441 -24.64 -31.73 -18.83
C GLN A 441 -25.94 -31.09 -19.33
N THR A 442 -25.83 -29.98 -20.06
CA THR A 442 -26.94 -29.38 -20.80
C THR A 442 -26.43 -28.56 -21.99
N THR A 443 -27.33 -28.18 -22.88
CA THR A 443 -27.06 -27.18 -23.92
C THR A 443 -28.18 -26.15 -23.89
N ILE A 444 -27.81 -24.87 -23.77
CA ILE A 444 -28.76 -23.76 -23.80
C ILE A 444 -28.55 -22.96 -25.08
N THR A 445 -29.62 -22.40 -25.63
CA THR A 445 -29.55 -21.48 -26.77
C THR A 445 -30.04 -20.12 -26.33
N THR A 446 -29.15 -19.12 -26.28
CA THR A 446 -29.46 -17.80 -25.74
C THR A 446 -28.73 -16.68 -26.47
N GLY A 447 -29.37 -15.52 -26.56
CA GLY A 447 -28.77 -14.24 -26.97
C GLY A 447 -28.31 -13.38 -25.78
N GLU A 448 -28.51 -13.86 -24.55
CA GLU A 448 -28.14 -13.19 -23.30
C GLU A 448 -26.80 -13.71 -22.77
N ARG A 449 -26.31 -13.13 -21.66
CA ARG A 449 -25.19 -13.69 -20.90
C ARG A 449 -25.60 -15.00 -20.22
N VAL A 450 -24.60 -15.82 -19.89
CA VAL A 450 -24.81 -17.08 -19.17
C VAL A 450 -24.08 -17.02 -17.83
N VAL A 451 -24.82 -17.15 -16.73
CA VAL A 451 -24.24 -17.15 -15.38
C VAL A 451 -24.35 -18.56 -14.82
N LEU A 452 -23.21 -19.13 -14.45
CA LEU A 452 -23.07 -20.49 -13.95
C LEU A 452 -22.50 -20.47 -12.54
N GLU A 453 -22.87 -21.46 -11.73
CA GLU A 453 -22.28 -21.69 -10.41
C GLU A 453 -21.92 -23.17 -10.25
N ALA A 454 -20.69 -23.45 -9.87
CA ALA A 454 -20.20 -24.79 -9.59
C ALA A 454 -20.47 -25.17 -8.13
N VAL A 455 -21.00 -26.37 -7.91
CA VAL A 455 -21.33 -26.90 -6.59
C VAL A 455 -20.64 -28.24 -6.40
N SER A 456 -19.66 -28.29 -5.50
CA SER A 456 -18.96 -29.52 -5.11
C SER A 456 -19.87 -30.44 -4.30
N ASN A 457 -19.74 -31.74 -4.50
CA ASN A 457 -20.50 -32.76 -3.76
C ASN A 457 -19.56 -33.52 -2.82
N GLY A 458 -19.75 -33.40 -1.50
CA GLY A 458 -18.95 -34.12 -0.50
C GLY A 458 -17.76 -33.32 0.06
N GLU A 459 -17.21 -33.78 1.18
CA GLU A 459 -16.20 -33.03 1.95
C GLU A 459 -14.79 -33.07 1.33
N ASP A 460 -14.50 -34.10 0.53
CA ASP A 460 -13.18 -34.28 -0.11
C ASP A 460 -13.11 -33.70 -1.52
N ASN A 461 -14.24 -33.27 -2.06
CA ASN A 461 -14.36 -32.77 -3.42
C ASN A 461 -14.38 -31.24 -3.45
N TYR A 462 -13.74 -30.67 -4.45
CA TYR A 462 -13.68 -29.23 -4.64
C TYR A 462 -13.77 -28.85 -6.12
N PHE A 463 -14.29 -27.65 -6.36
CA PHE A 463 -14.27 -27.04 -7.67
C PHE A 463 -12.87 -26.47 -7.94
N LYS A 464 -12.26 -26.90 -9.05
CA LYS A 464 -10.92 -26.48 -9.44
C LYS A 464 -10.97 -25.24 -10.32
N ASN A 465 -11.68 -25.32 -11.45
CA ASN A 465 -11.82 -24.23 -12.42
C ASN A 465 -12.88 -24.53 -13.49
N TRP A 466 -13.27 -23.48 -14.22
CA TRP A 466 -14.00 -23.54 -15.47
C TRP A 466 -13.00 -23.59 -16.62
N VAL A 467 -13.25 -24.44 -17.61
CA VAL A 467 -12.42 -24.54 -18.82
C VAL A 467 -13.27 -24.54 -20.09
N ASP A 468 -12.68 -24.16 -21.21
CA ASP A 468 -13.31 -24.26 -22.53
C ASP A 468 -13.24 -25.70 -23.11
N ALA A 469 -13.65 -25.87 -24.37
CA ALA A 469 -13.61 -27.15 -25.09
C ALA A 469 -12.19 -27.73 -25.22
N ASP A 470 -11.18 -26.87 -25.34
CA ASP A 470 -9.78 -27.25 -25.50
C ASP A 470 -9.06 -27.46 -24.16
N GLY A 471 -9.74 -27.14 -23.05
CA GLY A 471 -9.21 -27.25 -21.69
C GLY A 471 -8.47 -25.99 -21.23
N ASN A 472 -8.57 -24.87 -21.93
CA ASN A 472 -8.02 -23.60 -21.47
C ASN A 472 -8.86 -23.06 -20.32
N GLU A 473 -8.20 -22.51 -19.30
CA GLU A 473 -8.87 -21.95 -18.12
C GLU A 473 -9.67 -20.69 -18.46
N LEU A 474 -10.94 -20.67 -18.04
CA LEU A 474 -11.87 -19.55 -18.17
C LEU A 474 -12.01 -18.75 -16.87
N SER A 475 -12.07 -19.45 -15.72
CA SER A 475 -12.21 -18.84 -14.40
C SER A 475 -11.94 -19.86 -13.28
N THR A 476 -11.37 -19.42 -12.17
CA THR A 476 -11.23 -20.20 -10.92
C THR A 476 -12.35 -19.92 -9.92
N GLU A 477 -13.18 -18.91 -10.17
CA GLU A 477 -14.31 -18.57 -9.31
C GLU A 477 -15.45 -19.57 -9.48
N THR A 478 -16.10 -19.94 -8.38
CA THR A 478 -17.22 -20.89 -8.42
C THR A 478 -18.38 -20.34 -9.25
N ARG A 479 -18.57 -19.03 -9.28
CA ARG A 479 -19.52 -18.34 -10.17
C ARG A 479 -18.80 -17.77 -11.39
N TYR A 480 -19.31 -18.08 -12.57
CA TYR A 480 -18.73 -17.64 -13.84
C TYR A 480 -19.80 -17.06 -14.77
N THR A 481 -19.49 -15.90 -15.35
CA THR A 481 -20.34 -15.20 -16.31
C THR A 481 -19.71 -15.24 -17.70
N TYR A 482 -20.36 -15.92 -18.64
CA TYR A 482 -19.97 -15.95 -20.04
C TYR A 482 -20.71 -14.87 -20.85
N THR A 483 -19.94 -13.95 -21.44
CA THR A 483 -20.44 -12.84 -22.28
C THR A 483 -20.03 -12.95 -23.76
N GLY A 484 -19.34 -14.02 -24.16
CA GLY A 484 -18.86 -14.20 -25.54
C GLY A 484 -19.98 -14.27 -26.57
N THR A 485 -19.70 -13.90 -27.82
CA THR A 485 -20.70 -13.77 -28.91
C THR A 485 -20.90 -15.02 -29.74
N ASP A 486 -19.99 -15.99 -29.64
CA ASP A 486 -19.99 -17.23 -30.43
C ASP A 486 -20.55 -18.41 -29.63
N ALA A 487 -20.75 -19.54 -30.29
CA ALA A 487 -21.04 -20.80 -29.61
C ALA A 487 -19.83 -21.25 -28.79
N ALA A 488 -20.06 -21.87 -27.63
CA ALA A 488 -18.99 -22.29 -26.72
C ALA A 488 -19.35 -23.55 -25.94
N THR A 489 -18.33 -24.25 -25.47
CA THR A 489 -18.45 -25.30 -24.45
C THR A 489 -17.77 -24.78 -23.19
N ILE A 490 -18.48 -24.82 -22.06
CA ILE A 490 -17.99 -24.42 -20.75
C ILE A 490 -18.04 -25.65 -19.85
N LYS A 491 -16.89 -26.05 -19.33
CA LYS A 491 -16.74 -27.25 -18.52
C LYS A 491 -16.32 -26.90 -17.11
N ALA A 492 -17.10 -27.33 -16.10
CA ALA A 492 -16.66 -27.29 -14.71
C ALA A 492 -15.72 -28.48 -14.44
N VAL A 493 -14.58 -28.20 -13.82
CA VAL A 493 -13.62 -29.21 -13.39
C VAL A 493 -13.69 -29.35 -11.88
N PHE A 494 -14.19 -30.49 -11.42
CA PHE A 494 -14.15 -30.92 -10.04
C PHE A 494 -13.02 -31.92 -9.82
N ALA A 495 -12.38 -31.83 -8.66
CA ALA A 495 -11.28 -32.69 -8.22
C ALA A 495 -11.48 -33.11 -6.77
N SER A 496 -10.67 -34.06 -6.31
CA SER A 496 -10.66 -34.53 -4.93
C SER A 496 -9.29 -34.27 -4.31
N SER A 497 -9.26 -33.90 -3.04
CA SER A 497 -8.04 -33.88 -2.23
C SER A 497 -8.29 -34.64 -0.94
N TYR A 498 -7.24 -35.16 -0.31
CA TYR A 498 -7.38 -35.99 0.89
C TYR A 498 -6.39 -35.59 1.97
N VAL A 499 -6.80 -35.69 3.24
CA VAL A 499 -5.95 -35.37 4.39
C VAL A 499 -4.89 -36.46 4.56
N ILE A 500 -3.64 -36.03 4.77
CA ILE A 500 -2.52 -36.92 5.08
C ILE A 500 -2.13 -36.77 6.54
N THR A 501 -2.13 -37.87 7.29
CA THR A 501 -1.70 -37.89 8.70
C THR A 501 -0.46 -38.75 8.85
N VAL A 502 0.59 -38.22 9.49
CA VAL A 502 1.85 -38.95 9.72
C VAL A 502 2.11 -39.04 11.23
N THR A 503 2.21 -40.26 11.75
CA THR A 503 2.49 -40.54 13.15
C THR A 503 3.81 -41.30 13.29
N ASN A 504 4.82 -40.67 13.88
CA ASN A 504 6.02 -41.35 14.36
C ASN A 504 5.80 -41.76 15.82
N THR A 505 5.63 -43.05 16.09
CA THR A 505 5.29 -43.57 17.43
C THR A 505 6.48 -43.55 18.39
N THR A 506 7.71 -43.52 17.85
CA THR A 506 8.97 -43.50 18.59
C THR A 506 9.87 -42.35 18.09
N PRO A 507 9.47 -41.09 18.29
CA PRO A 507 10.15 -39.93 17.70
C PRO A 507 11.57 -39.69 18.26
N SER A 508 11.89 -40.27 19.42
CA SER A 508 13.24 -40.25 19.99
C SER A 508 14.21 -41.20 19.28
N TYR A 509 13.72 -42.12 18.44
CA TYR A 509 14.51 -43.21 17.82
C TYR A 509 14.80 -42.96 16.33
N GLY A 510 14.16 -41.98 15.71
CA GLY A 510 14.33 -41.69 14.30
C GLY A 510 13.49 -40.49 13.87
N THR A 511 13.73 -40.02 12.65
CA THR A 511 12.97 -38.94 12.01
C THR A 511 12.19 -39.47 10.82
N VAL A 512 11.07 -38.83 10.50
CA VAL A 512 10.21 -39.19 9.38
C VAL A 512 9.99 -37.94 8.55
N THR A 513 10.15 -38.06 7.24
CA THR A 513 9.92 -36.99 6.27
C THR A 513 8.99 -37.51 5.19
N LEU A 514 8.03 -36.68 4.78
CA LEU A 514 7.13 -36.97 3.68
C LEU A 514 7.30 -35.87 2.64
N THR A 515 7.41 -36.26 1.37
CA THR A 515 7.68 -35.33 0.27
C THR A 515 6.84 -35.65 -0.96
N TYR A 516 6.54 -34.64 -1.77
CA TYR A 516 6.06 -34.84 -3.13
C TYR A 516 7.15 -35.51 -3.96
N THR A 517 6.85 -36.63 -4.61
CA THR A 517 7.86 -37.40 -5.36
C THR A 517 8.45 -36.60 -6.54
N GLU A 518 7.65 -35.75 -7.17
CA GLU A 518 8.05 -35.01 -8.37
C GLU A 518 9.09 -33.92 -8.09
N ASN A 519 8.93 -33.18 -7.00
CA ASN A 519 9.72 -31.97 -6.73
C ASN A 519 10.45 -31.97 -5.36
N GLY A 520 10.24 -33.00 -4.53
CA GLY A 520 10.86 -33.14 -3.21
C GLY A 520 10.35 -32.17 -2.14
N GLN A 521 9.29 -31.40 -2.40
CA GLN A 521 8.72 -30.48 -1.42
C GLN A 521 8.12 -31.26 -0.24
N LEU A 522 8.32 -30.74 0.99
CA LEU A 522 7.80 -31.37 2.21
C LEU A 522 6.26 -31.30 2.27
N VAL A 523 5.66 -32.41 2.74
CA VAL A 523 4.24 -32.52 3.10
C VAL A 523 4.15 -32.64 4.62
N GLN A 524 3.31 -31.83 5.24
CA GLN A 524 3.09 -31.84 6.68
C GLN A 524 1.87 -32.69 7.04
N THR A 525 1.84 -33.17 8.29
CA THR A 525 0.66 -33.86 8.82
C THR A 525 -0.51 -32.88 8.92
N GLY A 526 -1.66 -33.26 8.38
CA GLY A 526 -2.85 -32.43 8.27
C GLY A 526 -3.03 -31.76 6.90
N ASP A 527 -2.02 -31.79 6.03
CA ASP A 527 -2.13 -31.23 4.68
C ASP A 527 -3.17 -32.01 3.85
N ARG A 528 -3.88 -31.30 2.97
CA ARG A 528 -4.71 -31.89 1.93
C ARG A 528 -3.89 -32.02 0.65
N VAL A 529 -3.87 -33.21 0.07
CA VAL A 529 -3.12 -33.53 -1.15
C VAL A 529 -4.08 -34.03 -2.22
N ASP A 530 -3.94 -33.55 -3.45
CA ASP A 530 -4.79 -33.94 -4.57
C ASP A 530 -4.71 -35.45 -4.85
N GLU A 531 -5.85 -36.04 -5.18
CA GLU A 531 -5.95 -37.44 -5.63
C GLU A 531 -5.02 -37.70 -6.83
N GLY A 532 -4.36 -38.86 -6.84
CA GLY A 532 -3.41 -39.24 -7.88
C GLY A 532 -2.00 -38.68 -7.68
N THR A 533 -1.77 -37.86 -6.65
CA THR A 533 -0.42 -37.36 -6.32
C THR A 533 0.45 -38.48 -5.75
N SER A 534 1.67 -38.62 -6.28
CA SER A 534 2.69 -39.51 -5.72
C SER A 534 3.46 -38.84 -4.59
N LEU A 535 3.52 -39.49 -3.43
CA LEU A 535 4.28 -39.06 -2.27
C LEU A 535 5.35 -40.10 -1.90
N THR A 536 6.49 -39.62 -1.43
CA THR A 536 7.60 -40.45 -0.93
C THR A 536 7.81 -40.20 0.55
N ILE A 537 7.70 -41.26 1.37
CA ILE A 537 8.04 -41.25 2.78
C ILE A 537 9.46 -41.77 3.00
N LYS A 538 10.24 -41.05 3.80
CA LYS A 538 11.57 -41.45 4.24
C LYS A 538 11.66 -41.44 5.76
N ALA A 539 11.88 -42.62 6.32
CA ALA A 539 12.19 -42.88 7.71
C ALA A 539 13.72 -42.99 7.90
N THR A 540 14.29 -42.15 8.73
CA THR A 540 15.73 -42.12 9.04
C THR A 540 15.93 -42.48 10.51
N PRO A 541 16.30 -43.74 10.83
CA PRO A 541 16.61 -44.15 12.18
C PRO A 541 17.81 -43.37 12.75
N ARG A 542 17.87 -43.18 14.06
CA ARG A 542 19.09 -42.74 14.76
C ARG A 542 20.08 -43.89 14.88
N SER A 543 21.32 -43.58 15.27
CA SER A 543 22.34 -44.59 15.57
C SER A 543 21.79 -45.69 16.48
N TYR A 544 22.10 -46.95 16.13
CA TYR A 544 21.66 -48.16 16.84
C TYR A 544 20.15 -48.44 16.79
N LYS A 545 19.39 -47.75 15.93
CA LYS A 545 17.96 -47.98 15.71
C LYS A 545 17.70 -48.46 14.28
N GLU A 546 16.57 -49.12 14.08
CA GLU A 546 16.10 -49.55 12.77
C GLU A 546 14.62 -49.23 12.56
N LEU A 547 14.18 -49.21 11.30
CA LEU A 547 12.76 -49.10 10.96
C LEU A 547 12.09 -50.44 11.30
N SER A 548 11.21 -50.45 12.29
CA SER A 548 10.51 -51.65 12.74
C SER A 548 9.13 -51.80 12.11
N SER A 549 8.42 -50.68 11.87
CA SER A 549 7.11 -50.69 11.23
C SER A 549 6.91 -49.43 10.39
N LEU A 550 6.39 -49.60 9.18
CA LEU A 550 5.85 -48.56 8.33
C LEU A 550 4.50 -49.06 7.85
N THR A 551 3.41 -48.43 8.27
CA THR A 551 2.07 -48.73 7.76
C THR A 551 1.45 -47.54 7.07
N ILE A 552 0.74 -47.80 5.97
CA ILE A 552 -0.06 -46.82 5.23
C ILE A 552 -1.49 -47.36 5.20
N ASN A 553 -2.43 -46.63 5.78
CA ASN A 553 -3.82 -47.05 5.97
C ASN A 553 -3.97 -48.42 6.66
N GLY A 554 -2.99 -48.77 7.51
CA GLY A 554 -2.94 -50.04 8.25
C GLY A 554 -2.27 -51.20 7.50
N GLU A 555 -1.90 -51.04 6.23
CA GLU A 555 -1.12 -52.03 5.47
C GLU A 555 0.38 -51.83 5.72
N GLU A 556 1.13 -52.92 5.94
CA GLU A 556 2.57 -52.89 6.26
C GLU A 556 3.44 -52.86 5.00
N HIS A 557 4.45 -51.98 5.00
CA HIS A 557 5.34 -51.75 3.86
C HIS A 557 6.84 -51.79 4.19
N VAL A 558 7.23 -52.34 5.34
CA VAL A 558 8.66 -52.42 5.74
C VAL A 558 9.46 -53.30 4.78
N ALA A 559 8.89 -54.39 4.27
CA ALA A 559 9.59 -55.32 3.37
C ALA A 559 10.00 -54.68 2.02
N ASP A 560 9.23 -53.68 1.57
CA ASP A 560 9.47 -52.96 0.31
C ASP A 560 10.25 -51.65 0.52
N TYR A 561 10.63 -51.35 1.78
CA TYR A 561 11.34 -50.14 2.14
C TYR A 561 12.85 -50.30 1.91
N SER A 562 13.45 -49.43 1.09
CA SER A 562 14.90 -49.43 0.84
C SER A 562 15.59 -48.17 1.37
N ASP A 563 15.30 -47.00 0.77
CA ASP A 563 15.71 -45.67 1.27
C ASP A 563 14.55 -44.65 1.17
N GLY A 564 13.34 -45.19 1.17
CA GLY A 564 12.07 -44.48 1.01
C GLY A 564 11.00 -45.41 0.43
N TYR A 565 9.74 -45.07 0.63
CA TYR A 565 8.59 -45.76 0.04
C TYR A 565 7.70 -44.75 -0.67
N THR A 566 7.29 -45.07 -1.90
CA THR A 566 6.45 -44.18 -2.72
C THR A 566 5.07 -44.79 -2.90
N PHE A 567 4.03 -43.98 -2.74
CA PHE A 567 2.63 -44.36 -2.92
C PHE A 567 1.85 -43.24 -3.59
N VAL A 568 0.69 -43.59 -4.13
CA VAL A 568 -0.25 -42.64 -4.75
C VAL A 568 -1.38 -42.36 -3.77
N VAL A 569 -1.76 -41.10 -3.64
CA VAL A 569 -2.89 -40.69 -2.80
C VAL A 569 -4.20 -41.04 -3.52
N GLU A 570 -4.90 -42.06 -3.02
CA GLU A 570 -6.22 -42.48 -3.53
C GLU A 570 -7.37 -42.15 -2.56
N GLY A 571 -7.04 -41.68 -1.35
CA GLY A 571 -8.00 -41.40 -0.28
C GLY A 571 -7.33 -40.80 0.96
N THR A 572 -8.12 -40.57 2.02
CA THR A 572 -7.59 -40.16 3.33
C THR A 572 -6.51 -41.15 3.77
N THR A 573 -5.30 -40.63 4.02
CA THR A 573 -4.11 -41.47 4.20
C THR A 573 -3.54 -41.31 5.61
N ASN A 574 -3.48 -42.40 6.36
CA ASN A 574 -2.91 -42.48 7.70
C ASN A 574 -1.62 -43.28 7.65
N ILE A 575 -0.49 -42.63 7.97
CA ILE A 575 0.83 -43.23 7.96
C ILE A 575 1.33 -43.38 9.39
N SER A 576 1.74 -44.57 9.77
CA SER A 576 2.37 -44.84 11.07
C SER A 576 3.77 -45.40 10.88
N VAL A 577 4.74 -44.80 11.55
CA VAL A 577 6.14 -45.24 11.53
C VAL A 577 6.58 -45.52 12.96
N THR A 578 7.21 -46.69 13.15
CA THR A 578 7.79 -47.12 14.42
C THR A 578 9.23 -47.55 14.19
N PHE A 579 10.12 -47.10 15.05
CA PHE A 579 11.51 -47.51 15.09
C PHE A 579 11.73 -48.40 16.32
N ALA A 580 12.66 -49.35 16.24
CA ALA A 580 13.09 -50.19 17.35
C ALA A 580 14.61 -50.13 17.50
N ASP A 581 15.12 -50.72 18.60
CA ASP A 581 16.54 -51.04 18.69
C ASP A 581 16.94 -51.98 17.56
N ALA A 582 18.04 -51.67 16.87
CA ALA A 582 18.60 -52.56 15.87
C ALA A 582 19.08 -53.85 16.54
N LYS A 583 18.85 -54.98 15.88
CA LYS A 583 19.18 -56.31 16.39
C LYS A 583 20.27 -56.94 15.53
N TYR A 584 21.32 -57.39 16.18
CA TYR A 584 22.49 -58.01 15.54
C TYR A 584 22.82 -59.33 16.23
N ILE A 585 23.65 -60.15 15.60
CA ILE A 585 24.09 -61.43 16.17
C ILE A 585 25.51 -61.30 16.71
N LEU A 586 25.72 -61.74 17.95
CA LEU A 586 27.05 -61.93 18.53
C LEU A 586 27.53 -63.35 18.25
N THR A 587 28.69 -63.51 17.64
CA THR A 587 29.44 -64.77 17.60
C THR A 587 30.79 -64.59 18.25
N TYR A 588 31.24 -65.61 18.97
CA TYR A 588 32.62 -65.67 19.41
C TYR A 588 33.15 -67.08 19.54
N ASN A 589 34.46 -67.21 19.35
CA ASN A 589 35.19 -68.48 19.41
C ASN A 589 36.60 -68.29 20.01
N CYS A 590 37.08 -69.32 20.71
CA CYS A 590 38.42 -69.34 21.31
C CYS A 590 39.23 -70.55 20.82
N THR A 591 40.53 -70.36 20.58
CA THR A 591 41.47 -71.45 20.31
C THR A 591 42.62 -71.44 21.31
N GLY A 592 42.94 -72.60 21.89
CA GLY A 592 43.88 -72.72 23.02
C GLY A 592 43.15 -73.07 24.31
N GLY A 593 43.78 -72.85 25.47
CA GLY A 593 43.25 -73.19 26.79
C GLY A 593 42.38 -72.11 27.44
N GLY A 594 42.34 -70.87 26.96
CA GLY A 594 41.53 -69.80 27.58
C GLY A 594 40.06 -69.71 27.12
N TYR A 595 39.28 -68.86 27.78
CA TYR A 595 37.91 -68.51 27.39
C TYR A 595 37.67 -66.99 27.42
N ILE A 596 36.60 -66.53 26.76
CA ILE A 596 36.14 -65.15 26.85
C ILE A 596 34.72 -65.09 27.42
N GLU A 597 34.38 -63.95 28.00
CA GLU A 597 33.01 -63.60 28.36
C GLU A 597 32.65 -62.24 27.79
N VAL A 598 31.44 -62.10 27.26
CA VAL A 598 30.94 -60.85 26.69
C VAL A 598 29.76 -60.37 27.54
N TRP A 599 29.81 -59.10 27.96
CA TRP A 599 28.84 -58.53 28.88
C TRP A 599 28.36 -57.16 28.40
N SER A 600 27.14 -56.77 28.81
CA SER A 600 26.56 -55.46 28.45
C SER A 600 27.23 -54.30 29.18
N GLU A 601 27.82 -54.55 30.36
CA GLU A 601 28.36 -53.54 31.26
C GLU A 601 29.56 -54.09 32.05
N TYR A 602 30.20 -53.23 32.83
CA TYR A 602 31.20 -53.58 33.84
C TYR A 602 31.00 -52.72 35.09
N ASP A 603 31.43 -53.21 36.25
CA ASP A 603 31.27 -52.47 37.52
C ASP A 603 32.39 -51.46 37.78
N ASP A 604 32.29 -50.65 38.84
CA ASP A 604 33.30 -49.65 39.22
C ASP A 604 34.71 -50.24 39.48
N TYR A 605 34.82 -51.58 39.58
CA TYR A 605 36.06 -52.31 39.77
C TYR A 605 36.53 -53.03 38.49
N ASN A 606 35.91 -52.73 37.35
CA ASN A 606 36.23 -53.33 36.06
C ASN A 606 35.97 -54.84 35.98
N ASN A 607 35.02 -55.35 36.76
CA ASN A 607 34.54 -56.71 36.64
C ASN A 607 33.31 -56.78 35.73
N PRO A 608 33.03 -57.94 35.10
CA PRO A 608 31.85 -58.09 34.27
C PRO A 608 30.54 -57.82 35.04
N ALA A 609 29.64 -57.04 34.44
CA ALA A 609 28.36 -56.67 35.03
C ALA A 609 27.24 -56.62 33.97
N GLY A 610 25.98 -56.56 34.43
CA GLY A 610 24.83 -56.52 33.53
C GLY A 610 24.47 -57.89 32.93
N VAL A 611 24.11 -57.92 31.65
CA VAL A 611 23.70 -59.12 30.92
C VAL A 611 24.92 -59.80 30.31
N LYS A 612 25.10 -61.10 30.57
CA LYS A 612 26.10 -61.94 29.89
C LYS A 612 25.52 -62.47 28.59
N TYR A 613 26.24 -62.30 27.49
CA TYR A 613 25.86 -62.83 26.17
C TYR A 613 26.65 -64.09 25.82
N GLY A 614 25.95 -65.06 25.28
CA GLY A 614 26.49 -66.26 24.66
C GLY A 614 26.79 -66.06 23.18
N SER A 615 27.64 -66.92 22.63
CA SER A 615 27.88 -67.00 21.18
C SER A 615 26.61 -67.52 20.50
N GLY A 616 26.10 -66.76 19.53
CA GLY A 616 24.83 -66.96 18.83
C GLY A 616 23.66 -66.11 19.35
N ASP A 617 23.85 -65.32 20.42
CA ASP A 617 22.78 -64.48 20.98
C ASP A 617 22.49 -63.24 20.12
N GLU A 618 21.22 -62.82 20.13
CA GLU A 618 20.81 -61.53 19.57
C GLU A 618 21.15 -60.40 20.55
N ILE A 619 21.83 -59.38 20.04
CA ILE A 619 22.28 -58.21 20.78
C ILE A 619 21.65 -56.94 20.19
N SER A 620 21.30 -56.00 21.05
CA SER A 620 20.71 -54.70 20.66
C SER A 620 21.29 -53.51 21.45
N ASN A 621 22.35 -53.76 22.21
CA ASN A 621 23.03 -52.77 23.04
C ASN A 621 23.93 -51.89 22.17
N SER A 622 24.16 -50.63 22.56
CA SER A 622 25.10 -49.78 21.82
C SER A 622 26.57 -50.19 22.00
N PHE A 623 26.91 -50.80 23.14
CA PHE A 623 28.26 -51.28 23.46
C PHE A 623 28.22 -52.65 24.12
N LEU A 624 29.31 -53.41 23.96
CA LEU A 624 29.62 -54.66 24.64
C LEU A 624 31.04 -54.60 25.24
N TYR A 625 31.26 -55.37 26.30
CA TYR A 625 32.53 -55.45 27.01
C TYR A 625 33.05 -56.89 26.99
N ILE A 626 34.23 -57.08 26.43
CA ILE A 626 34.86 -58.40 26.24
C ILE A 626 35.91 -58.62 27.33
N PHE A 627 35.71 -59.66 28.13
CA PHE A 627 36.62 -60.12 29.17
C PHE A 627 37.30 -61.42 28.73
N VAL A 628 38.58 -61.56 29.04
CA VAL A 628 39.42 -62.62 28.48
C VAL A 628 40.20 -63.30 29.60
N TYR A 629 40.11 -64.63 29.66
CA TYR A 629 40.61 -65.44 30.76
C TYR A 629 41.52 -66.57 30.23
N PRO A 630 42.86 -66.39 30.20
CA PRO A 630 43.80 -67.45 29.87
C PRO A 630 43.83 -68.55 30.94
N GLU A 631 43.95 -69.83 30.54
CA GLU A 631 44.16 -70.94 31.47
C GLU A 631 45.65 -71.30 31.64
N GLY A 632 46.01 -71.72 32.87
CA GLY A 632 47.18 -72.53 33.18
C GLY A 632 48.46 -72.34 32.36
N GLY A 633 49.12 -71.18 32.47
CA GLY A 633 50.44 -70.95 31.85
C GLY A 633 50.39 -70.50 30.39
N GLU A 634 49.20 -70.25 29.85
CA GLU A 634 49.00 -69.58 28.57
C GLU A 634 48.81 -68.06 28.72
N SER A 635 49.08 -67.32 27.65
CA SER A 635 48.79 -65.89 27.51
C SER A 635 47.96 -65.62 26.26
N VAL A 636 47.20 -64.51 26.25
CA VAL A 636 46.47 -64.05 25.05
C VAL A 636 47.48 -63.76 23.94
N GLN A 637 47.37 -64.47 22.82
CA GLN A 637 48.19 -64.27 21.63
C GLN A 637 47.59 -63.17 20.75
N SER A 638 46.29 -63.25 20.46
CA SER A 638 45.59 -62.34 19.58
C SER A 638 44.10 -62.30 19.93
N ILE A 639 43.47 -61.14 19.67
CA ILE A 639 42.02 -61.01 19.66
C ILE A 639 41.67 -60.23 18.39
N THR A 640 40.66 -60.68 17.67
CA THR A 640 40.07 -59.94 16.56
C THR A 640 38.58 -59.71 16.81
N ILE A 641 38.08 -58.54 16.41
CA ILE A 641 36.68 -58.16 16.42
C ILE A 641 36.31 -57.87 14.97
N ASN A 642 35.34 -58.60 14.42
CA ASN A 642 34.97 -58.55 13.01
C ASN A 642 36.16 -58.73 12.05
N GLY A 643 37.13 -59.57 12.45
CA GLY A 643 38.36 -59.83 11.70
C GLY A 643 39.48 -58.80 11.86
N GLU A 644 39.23 -57.67 12.53
CA GLU A 644 40.24 -56.64 12.78
C GLU A 644 40.92 -56.85 14.15
N PRO A 645 42.26 -56.69 14.26
CA PRO A 645 42.96 -56.87 15.53
C PRO A 645 42.51 -55.90 16.62
N ALA A 646 42.15 -56.42 17.78
CA ALA A 646 41.83 -55.62 18.96
C ALA A 646 43.11 -55.21 19.71
N ASN A 647 43.08 -54.07 20.39
CA ASN A 647 44.22 -53.57 21.14
C ASN A 647 44.36 -54.31 22.49
N LEU A 648 45.33 -55.21 22.57
CA LEU A 648 45.59 -56.00 23.78
C LEU A 648 46.06 -55.15 24.98
N GLY A 649 46.58 -53.93 24.75
CA GLY A 649 46.95 -53.01 25.83
C GLY A 649 45.75 -52.51 26.64
N ASP A 650 44.54 -52.57 26.06
CA ASP A 650 43.31 -52.21 26.76
C ASP A 650 42.92 -53.27 27.81
N LEU A 651 43.24 -54.55 27.58
CA LEU A 651 43.09 -55.59 28.60
C LEU A 651 44.05 -55.37 29.79
N GLU A 652 45.29 -54.92 29.53
CA GLU A 652 46.25 -54.63 30.60
C GLU A 652 45.87 -53.38 31.40
N THR A 653 45.26 -52.39 30.74
CA THR A 653 44.94 -51.09 31.33
C THR A 653 43.54 -51.07 31.98
N TYR A 654 42.56 -51.69 31.34
CA TYR A 654 41.14 -51.64 31.66
C TYR A 654 40.52 -53.03 31.89
N GLY A 655 41.27 -54.12 31.84
CA GLY A 655 40.73 -55.45 32.16
C GLY A 655 39.65 -55.99 31.20
N ASN A 656 39.22 -55.21 30.20
CA ASN A 656 38.25 -55.56 29.17
C ASN A 656 38.50 -54.77 27.88
N ILE A 657 37.81 -55.14 26.81
CA ILE A 657 37.76 -54.41 25.54
C ILE A 657 36.33 -53.96 25.29
N GLU A 658 36.11 -52.64 25.15
CA GLU A 658 34.83 -52.04 24.76
C GLU A 658 34.64 -52.12 23.24
N VAL A 659 33.45 -52.53 22.80
CA VAL A 659 33.09 -52.66 21.39
C VAL A 659 31.75 -52.00 21.11
N SER A 660 31.71 -51.07 20.16
CA SER A 660 30.46 -50.51 19.64
C SER A 660 29.73 -51.53 18.76
N VAL A 661 28.42 -51.69 18.96
CA VAL A 661 27.60 -52.63 18.19
C VAL A 661 26.93 -51.87 17.04
N GLU A 662 27.58 -51.87 15.88
CA GLU A 662 27.05 -51.24 14.65
C GLU A 662 26.60 -52.26 13.59
N GLY A 663 26.69 -53.55 13.92
CA GLY A 663 26.43 -54.69 13.06
C GLY A 663 26.61 -55.99 13.83
N ASP A 664 26.53 -57.12 13.13
CA ASP A 664 26.93 -58.41 13.68
C ASP A 664 28.38 -58.32 14.22
N ILE A 665 28.61 -58.93 15.38
CA ILE A 665 29.91 -58.90 16.07
C ILE A 665 30.46 -60.31 16.13
N ASP A 666 31.61 -60.54 15.49
CA ASP A 666 32.37 -61.78 15.54
C ASP A 666 33.68 -61.59 16.30
N ILE A 667 33.92 -62.34 17.37
CA ILE A 667 35.13 -62.24 18.20
C ILE A 667 35.92 -63.54 18.13
N VAL A 668 37.21 -63.45 17.79
CA VAL A 668 38.12 -64.60 17.81
C VAL A 668 39.28 -64.31 18.75
N ALA A 669 39.47 -65.17 19.76
CA ALA A 669 40.58 -65.08 20.72
C ALA A 669 41.50 -66.30 20.63
N GLU A 670 42.80 -66.08 20.50
CA GLU A 670 43.82 -67.13 20.45
C GLU A 670 44.72 -67.09 21.68
N PHE A 671 45.01 -68.26 22.28
CA PHE A 671 45.88 -68.41 23.46
C PHE A 671 47.08 -69.31 23.14
N THR A 672 48.25 -68.98 23.70
CA THR A 672 49.49 -69.78 23.50
C THR A 672 50.28 -70.01 24.77
N GLY A 673 50.91 -71.18 24.88
CA GLY A 673 51.75 -71.58 26.02
C GLY A 673 53.20 -71.06 25.93
N THR A 674 53.78 -70.64 27.06
CA THR A 674 55.15 -70.10 27.12
C THR A 674 56.21 -71.21 27.11
N THR A 675 57.01 -71.34 26.05
CA THR A 675 58.19 -72.23 26.00
C THR A 675 59.50 -71.44 26.15
N THR A 676 60.28 -71.70 27.21
CA THR A 676 61.69 -71.26 27.34
C THR A 676 62.63 -72.47 27.49
N GLY A 677 63.44 -72.77 26.46
CA GLY A 677 64.58 -73.70 26.58
C GLY A 677 64.82 -74.60 25.36
N VAL A 678 66.02 -74.47 24.78
CA VAL A 678 66.52 -75.07 23.53
C VAL A 678 66.62 -76.61 23.58
N GLU A 679 66.22 -77.28 22.49
CA GLU A 679 66.26 -78.74 22.26
C GLU A 679 67.67 -79.35 22.38
N ASP A 680 67.77 -80.54 22.97
CA ASP A 680 68.98 -81.36 22.92
C ASP A 680 68.60 -82.86 22.84
N ALA A 681 68.60 -83.42 21.62
CA ALA A 681 68.44 -84.84 21.39
C ALA A 681 69.83 -85.51 21.49
N SER A 682 70.01 -86.50 22.38
CA SER A 682 71.07 -87.50 22.20
C SER A 682 70.52 -88.91 22.09
N ALA A 683 71.23 -89.65 21.25
CA ALA A 683 70.91 -90.97 20.74
C ALA A 683 71.11 -92.06 21.81
N ASP A 684 70.00 -92.54 22.36
CA ASP A 684 69.59 -93.96 22.40
C ASP A 684 68.14 -93.99 22.91
N ALA A 685 67.27 -94.77 22.26
CA ALA A 685 65.83 -94.78 22.57
C ALA A 685 65.60 -95.29 24.00
N GLY A 686 65.23 -94.38 24.92
CA GLY A 686 64.77 -94.72 26.27
C GLY A 686 65.46 -93.97 27.42
N ILE A 687 66.48 -93.14 27.16
CA ILE A 687 67.18 -92.36 28.20
C ILE A 687 67.11 -90.86 27.89
N LYS A 688 66.59 -90.05 28.81
CA LYS A 688 66.56 -88.58 28.73
C LYS A 688 67.45 -87.98 29.83
N ILE A 689 68.31 -87.04 29.45
CA ILE A 689 69.18 -86.32 30.37
C ILE A 689 68.93 -84.83 30.17
N TYR A 690 68.48 -84.12 31.20
CA TYR A 690 68.18 -82.69 31.11
C TYR A 690 68.48 -81.95 32.41
N SER A 691 68.53 -80.63 32.31
CA SER A 691 68.83 -79.76 33.44
C SER A 691 67.58 -79.38 34.22
N VAL A 692 67.71 -79.33 35.54
CA VAL A 692 66.77 -78.68 36.45
C VAL A 692 67.56 -77.82 37.43
N LYS A 693 66.91 -76.87 38.10
CA LYS A 693 67.61 -75.94 39.00
C LYS A 693 68.37 -76.69 40.11
N GLY A 694 69.70 -76.57 40.14
CA GLY A 694 70.57 -77.21 41.14
C GLY A 694 70.76 -78.73 41.05
N ALA A 695 70.34 -79.38 39.94
CA ALA A 695 70.55 -80.81 39.73
C ALA A 695 70.58 -81.20 38.25
N VAL A 696 71.07 -82.40 37.94
CA VAL A 696 70.84 -83.04 36.64
C VAL A 696 69.78 -84.12 36.79
N ALA A 697 68.78 -84.12 35.91
CA ALA A 697 67.76 -85.15 35.84
C ALA A 697 68.13 -86.20 34.79
N ILE A 698 68.05 -87.47 35.17
CA ILE A 698 68.20 -88.63 34.29
C ILE A 698 66.93 -89.46 34.41
N ASP A 699 66.22 -89.62 33.29
CA ASP A 699 65.02 -90.43 33.18
C ASP A 699 65.28 -91.60 32.24
N SER A 700 65.04 -92.83 32.70
CA SER A 700 65.35 -94.05 31.97
C SER A 700 64.31 -95.14 32.27
N GLU A 701 63.80 -95.79 31.22
CA GLU A 701 62.84 -96.90 31.39
C GLU A 701 63.51 -98.20 31.87
N GLU A 702 64.82 -98.36 31.62
CA GLU A 702 65.63 -99.48 32.13
C GLU A 702 66.55 -99.04 33.27
N VAL A 703 66.99 -100.02 34.09
CA VAL A 703 67.92 -99.78 35.19
C VAL A 703 69.33 -99.56 34.64
N VAL A 704 69.82 -98.32 34.70
CA VAL A 704 71.10 -97.90 34.13
C VAL A 704 72.08 -97.38 35.19
N SER A 705 73.34 -97.18 34.82
CA SER A 705 74.35 -96.49 35.63
C SER A 705 74.92 -95.30 34.89
N ALA A 706 75.08 -94.19 35.61
CA ALA A 706 75.55 -92.91 35.10
C ALA A 706 76.84 -92.46 35.77
N ASP A 707 77.80 -92.01 34.97
CA ASP A 707 79.02 -91.33 35.40
C ASP A 707 78.96 -89.86 34.99
N ILE A 708 79.10 -88.96 35.96
CA ILE A 708 79.05 -87.52 35.76
C ILE A 708 80.44 -86.93 35.91
N TYR A 709 80.88 -86.19 34.92
CA TYR A 709 82.18 -85.54 34.86
C TYR A 709 82.03 -84.01 34.79
N THR A 710 83.02 -83.27 35.26
CA THR A 710 83.12 -81.84 34.95
C THR A 710 83.50 -81.64 33.48
N ALA A 711 83.35 -80.41 32.97
CA ALA A 711 83.75 -80.06 31.59
C ALA A 711 85.22 -80.40 31.23
N ASN A 712 86.11 -80.51 32.22
CA ASN A 712 87.52 -80.86 32.03
C ASN A 712 87.80 -82.38 32.12
N GLY A 713 86.76 -83.21 32.26
CA GLY A 713 86.88 -84.68 32.22
C GLY A 713 87.17 -85.37 33.56
N THR A 714 87.11 -84.65 34.69
CA THR A 714 87.25 -85.27 36.02
C THR A 714 85.93 -85.87 36.47
N LEU A 715 85.92 -87.14 36.90
CA LEU A 715 84.73 -87.82 37.42
C LEU A 715 84.28 -87.16 38.75
N VAL A 716 83.05 -86.66 38.77
CA VAL A 716 82.41 -86.01 39.91
C VAL A 716 81.63 -87.02 40.73
N ARG A 717 80.84 -87.87 40.05
CA ARG A 717 79.96 -88.82 40.72
C ARG A 717 79.60 -89.98 39.79
N SER A 718 79.61 -91.19 40.34
CA SER A 718 79.03 -92.38 39.72
C SER A 718 77.76 -92.76 40.47
N VAL A 719 76.69 -93.05 39.73
CA VAL A 719 75.40 -93.47 40.27
C VAL A 719 74.98 -94.73 39.54
N SER A 720 74.70 -95.80 40.29
CA SER A 720 74.27 -97.08 39.75
C SER A 720 72.80 -97.35 40.07
N ALA A 721 72.15 -98.11 39.19
CA ALA A 721 70.77 -98.56 39.31
C ALA A 721 69.69 -97.45 39.26
N ILE A 722 69.80 -96.54 38.28
CA ILE A 722 68.81 -95.50 37.98
C ILE A 722 67.70 -96.10 37.11
N SER A 723 66.44 -96.01 37.54
CA SER A 723 65.24 -96.27 36.72
C SER A 723 64.15 -95.26 37.05
N GLY A 724 63.42 -94.80 36.04
CA GLY A 724 62.53 -93.64 36.11
C GLY A 724 63.30 -92.32 36.30
N ASN A 725 62.58 -91.23 36.57
CA ASN A 725 63.16 -89.90 36.68
C ASN A 725 63.88 -89.69 38.02
N ASN A 726 65.20 -89.56 37.98
CA ASN A 726 66.05 -89.33 39.14
C ASN A 726 66.82 -88.02 39.00
N GLN A 727 66.77 -87.20 40.05
CA GLN A 727 67.50 -85.93 40.11
C GLN A 727 68.73 -86.03 41.00
N ILE A 728 69.88 -85.71 40.42
CA ILE A 728 71.18 -85.80 41.06
C ILE A 728 71.64 -84.37 41.34
N ALA A 729 71.51 -83.96 42.61
CA ALA A 729 71.88 -82.61 43.05
C ALA A 729 73.37 -82.33 42.80
N LEU A 730 73.63 -81.22 42.10
CA LEU A 730 74.96 -80.76 41.71
C LEU A 730 75.00 -79.23 41.79
N PRO A 731 76.14 -78.62 42.16
CA PRO A 731 76.29 -77.16 42.09
C PRO A 731 76.09 -76.63 40.66
N SER A 732 75.74 -75.34 40.52
CA SER A 732 75.62 -74.71 39.20
C SER A 732 76.94 -74.85 38.43
N GLY A 733 76.86 -75.29 37.19
CA GLY A 733 78.04 -75.60 36.39
C GLY A 733 77.77 -76.45 35.17
N PHE A 734 78.82 -76.67 34.38
CA PHE A 734 78.77 -77.44 33.13
C PHE A 734 79.32 -78.86 33.35
N TYR A 735 78.50 -79.86 33.06
CA TYR A 735 78.79 -81.27 33.29
C TYR A 735 78.63 -82.11 32.02
N MET A 736 79.41 -83.19 31.96
CA MET A 736 79.27 -84.27 31.00
C MET A 736 78.67 -85.48 31.72
N VAL A 737 77.48 -85.91 31.33
CA VAL A 737 76.85 -87.11 31.91
C VAL A 737 76.94 -88.24 30.91
N LYS A 738 77.51 -89.36 31.36
CA LYS A 738 77.67 -90.58 30.56
C LYS A 738 76.81 -91.70 31.12
N VAL A 739 75.95 -92.27 30.31
CA VAL A 739 75.09 -93.41 30.66
C VAL A 739 75.27 -94.47 29.57
N GLY A 740 75.87 -95.60 29.91
CA GLY A 740 76.27 -96.61 28.90
C GLY A 740 77.18 -96.02 27.81
N THR A 741 76.72 -96.06 26.56
CA THR A 741 77.39 -95.47 25.39
C THR A 741 77.04 -94.02 25.14
N SER A 742 75.94 -93.52 25.69
CA SER A 742 75.45 -92.15 25.50
C SER A 742 76.19 -91.17 26.42
N THR A 743 76.50 -89.98 25.90
CA THR A 743 77.12 -88.90 26.68
C THR A 743 76.48 -87.56 26.33
N GLN A 744 75.91 -86.86 27.32
CA GLN A 744 75.21 -85.56 27.16
C GLN A 744 75.95 -84.44 27.91
N LYS A 745 75.90 -83.24 27.34
CA LYS A 745 76.31 -81.98 27.99
C LYS A 745 75.13 -81.38 28.73
N VAL A 746 75.29 -81.04 30.00
CA VAL A 746 74.24 -80.41 30.80
C VAL A 746 74.78 -79.21 31.55
N VAL A 747 74.07 -78.09 31.47
CA VAL A 747 74.33 -76.91 32.31
C VAL A 747 73.34 -76.93 33.45
N VAL A 748 73.81 -77.08 34.68
CA VAL A 748 72.97 -76.89 35.87
C VAL A 748 72.94 -75.39 36.17
N PRO A 749 71.79 -74.71 36.01
CA PRO A 749 71.64 -73.30 36.35
C PRO A 749 71.67 -73.07 37.86
#